data_AF-A0A5M3Z334-F1
#
_entry.id   AF-A0A5M3Z334-F1
#
_cell.length_a   1.000
_cell.length_b   1.000
_cell.length_c   1.000
_cell.angle_alpha   90.00
_cell.angle_beta   90.00
_cell.angle_gamma   90.00
#
_symmetry.space_group_name_H-M   'P 1'
#
loop_
_entity.id
_entity.type
_entity.pdbx_description
1 polymer ?
#
loop_
_entity_poly.entity_id
_entity_poly.type
_entity_poly.pdbx_seq_one_letter_code
_entity_poly.pdbx_strand_id
1 'polypeptide(L)'
;MPPPPSRDSQRYAPLHDSIPEEDHAHDSDDSLPLSNLSDDDPDNRSKKVKLRRLDRSDPQHHAASAYVPVIRKSGDVEAYLDSITEAEQELLAASRQYDLDDDDSDEYGDGAKKRAQMQRHRAEQMRKRNRHQGWRAVYYSKFWWRTLVVVIVGLGLLVWAFLSFAASRGDVDEQPDIPMLAPDSWFPSPRGGALEDWAEDYRKAQELVANMTLIEKVNITTGTGWQMGLCVGNTGPATNVNFPSLCLQDGPMGIRYADHISAFPPGLTTGATWNRDLMYERGVAMGLEARRKGINVLLGPSMGPIGMMPAGGRNWEGFGSDPVLQGVAAAETIRGIQSNGVMATAKHYVMNEQEHFRQPFEWGIPSAMSANIGDRALHEVFVWPFAESIRADVASVMCAYQKVNNSHSCENSKLLNGILKDELGFQGFVQSDWLAQRSGINSALGGLDMSMPGDGLHWADGKPLWGSQLTRAVLNTSVPIERLNDMVTRIVAAWYHFGQDAWERPPPVGDGGPNFSSWTDGQLDWDHHAAPGGDYAVVNKYVDAGAGHGDIARRVAAEGIVLVKNVDNTLPLSRSPATDGVYRVGIYGDDAGPAMGPNACTDRGCNQGTLASGWGSGTVEFPYLVSPVDALRDAWLGQVETTPYLRNSVMPVDVADKDLCLVFVNADSGEGFISAGGIHGDRPNLFVQKGGDTLINTVANSCGNGQGRTVVVVHAVGPVVVESWIDLPGVHAVLFAHLPGQESGNALVDVLFGDVDASGRLPYTVGKSLADYGPSAQVLYEPNAPVPQVDFEDGLYIDYRYFDRYNITPRFEFGFGLSYTSFSISDLRVDSLRWKSRLPAARLADPVAPPEYDLLAPVGQDVTFPRHLRPIRKYIYPYLHTLDGTTPAPYNFYPEGYDQTQRPSPAGGGTGGNPSLYDEMARITVDVANTGARAGQTVVQLYVSFPEGVTEDGNWVEVHSQVDGHSTPEVKIVREQEAIEFPERVLRNFTKVALQPGEHQKVEMTLRRKDLSYWSVREQNWVMPQGEFEIRVGQSSRDLPLSAFY
;
A
#
# COMPACT_ATOMS: atom_id res chain seq x y z
N MET A 1 45.68 25.72 -41.88
CA MET A 1 45.01 27.01 -42.20
C MET A 1 43.49 26.78 -42.15
N PRO A 2 42.68 27.76 -41.73
CA PRO A 2 41.94 27.63 -40.45
C PRO A 2 40.39 27.78 -40.60
N PRO A 3 39.59 28.02 -39.54
CA PRO A 3 39.25 27.07 -38.45
C PRO A 3 37.72 27.02 -38.12
N PRO A 4 37.24 26.12 -37.24
CA PRO A 4 35.92 26.20 -36.59
C PRO A 4 35.97 26.78 -35.15
N PRO A 5 34.86 27.31 -34.60
CA PRO A 5 34.81 27.93 -33.27
C PRO A 5 34.60 26.94 -32.10
N SER A 6 34.87 27.41 -30.88
CA SER A 6 35.13 26.63 -29.66
C SER A 6 33.91 26.33 -28.78
N ARG A 7 33.93 25.16 -28.14
CA ARG A 7 33.37 24.93 -26.80
C ARG A 7 34.41 25.33 -25.74
N ASP A 8 33.94 25.69 -24.53
CA ASP A 8 34.34 25.08 -23.24
C ASP A 8 34.18 26.07 -22.07
N SER A 9 33.76 25.54 -20.91
CA SER A 9 34.55 25.69 -19.68
C SER A 9 34.06 24.75 -18.57
N GLN A 10 34.92 23.85 -18.13
CA GLN A 10 34.85 23.19 -16.81
C GLN A 10 36.30 22.97 -16.30
N ARG A 11 36.52 23.09 -14.98
CA ARG A 11 37.65 22.58 -14.16
C ARG A 11 38.91 23.47 -13.88
N TYR A 12 39.14 23.65 -12.56
CA TYR A 12 40.37 23.56 -11.74
C TYR A 12 41.70 24.32 -12.04
N ALA A 13 42.04 25.23 -11.09
CA ALA A 13 43.30 25.46 -10.32
C ALA A 13 44.72 25.45 -10.95
N PRO A 14 45.64 26.29 -10.40
CA PRO A 14 46.96 25.78 -9.93
C PRO A 14 47.52 26.42 -8.62
N LEU A 15 48.69 25.93 -8.18
CA LEU A 15 49.39 26.17 -6.89
C LEU A 15 50.56 27.22 -6.92
N HIS A 16 51.09 27.50 -5.71
CA HIS A 16 52.43 28.01 -5.31
C HIS A 16 52.72 29.53 -5.22
N ASP A 17 53.03 30.04 -4.00
CA ASP A 17 54.42 30.28 -3.51
C ASP A 17 54.47 30.69 -1.99
N SER A 18 55.66 31.01 -1.44
CA SER A 18 56.06 30.85 -0.01
C SER A 18 56.34 32.13 0.84
N ILE A 19 56.09 32.05 2.18
CA ILE A 19 56.91 32.47 3.40
C ILE A 19 57.73 33.82 3.34
N PRO A 20 57.85 34.71 4.38
CA PRO A 20 57.87 34.51 5.86
C PRO A 20 57.18 35.58 6.80
N GLU A 21 57.29 35.38 8.14
CA GLU A 21 57.46 36.36 9.27
C GLU A 21 56.42 37.52 9.49
N GLU A 22 56.14 38.09 10.68
CA GLU A 22 56.56 37.90 12.09
C GLU A 22 55.52 38.52 13.08
N ASP A 23 55.73 38.33 14.40
CA ASP A 23 55.38 39.20 15.55
C ASP A 23 53.98 39.36 16.20
N HIS A 24 53.93 38.90 17.47
CA HIS A 24 53.42 39.56 18.71
C HIS A 24 51.92 39.92 18.88
N ALA A 25 51.30 39.95 20.06
CA ALA A 25 51.48 39.42 21.44
C ALA A 25 50.09 39.62 22.15
N HIS A 26 49.69 39.12 23.33
CA HIS A 26 50.33 38.89 24.63
C HIS A 26 49.35 38.06 25.52
N ASP A 27 49.90 37.31 26.50
CA ASP A 27 49.42 37.09 27.89
C ASP A 27 47.97 36.63 28.21
N SER A 28 47.70 35.77 29.21
CA SER A 28 48.56 35.15 30.25
C SER A 28 47.90 33.91 30.88
N ASP A 29 48.73 32.97 31.37
CA ASP A 29 48.73 32.22 32.68
C ASP A 29 47.39 31.99 33.44
N ASP A 30 47.12 30.92 34.20
CA ASP A 30 47.86 29.73 34.69
C ASP A 30 46.77 28.66 35.10
N SER A 31 46.99 27.38 35.44
CA SER A 31 48.22 26.62 35.66
C SER A 31 48.07 25.09 35.42
N LEU A 32 49.23 24.41 35.39
CA LEU A 32 49.43 22.99 35.71
C LEU A 32 50.32 22.95 37.01
N PRO A 33 50.78 21.81 37.61
CA PRO A 33 50.80 20.44 37.08
C PRO A 33 50.69 19.26 38.11
N LEU A 34 50.75 18.02 37.57
CA LEU A 34 51.37 16.81 38.17
C LEU A 34 50.70 16.17 39.44
N SER A 35 50.77 14.85 39.70
CA SER A 35 51.50 13.74 39.03
C SER A 35 50.99 12.33 39.43
N ASN A 36 51.12 11.38 38.50
CA ASN A 36 51.63 9.99 38.67
C ASN A 36 50.95 8.94 39.58
N LEU A 37 50.73 7.76 38.96
CA LEU A 37 51.14 6.38 39.39
C LEU A 37 50.61 5.82 40.74
N SER A 38 50.29 4.52 40.90
CA SER A 38 50.21 3.38 39.96
C SER A 38 49.53 2.15 40.63
N ASP A 39 49.17 1.17 39.79
CA ASP A 39 49.13 -0.29 40.01
C ASP A 39 48.03 -1.02 40.82
N ASP A 40 47.65 -2.15 40.20
CA ASP A 40 47.19 -3.47 40.69
C ASP A 40 45.74 -3.80 41.14
N ASP A 41 45.31 -4.93 40.56
CA ASP A 41 44.06 -5.73 40.55
C ASP A 41 44.08 -6.78 41.71
N PRO A 42 43.14 -7.75 41.91
CA PRO A 42 41.73 -7.93 41.49
C PRO A 42 40.74 -8.31 42.64
N ASP A 43 39.47 -8.54 42.24
CA ASP A 43 38.65 -9.74 42.56
C ASP A 43 37.32 -9.61 43.37
N ASN A 44 36.24 -10.05 42.71
CA ASN A 44 35.15 -10.94 43.19
C ASN A 44 33.78 -10.44 43.78
N ARG A 45 32.73 -11.16 43.32
CA ARG A 45 31.40 -11.47 43.92
C ARG A 45 30.19 -10.52 43.81
N SER A 46 29.48 -10.74 42.69
CA SER A 46 28.02 -10.96 42.59
C SER A 46 27.14 -10.89 43.86
N LYS A 47 26.03 -10.13 43.79
CA LYS A 47 24.77 -10.40 44.54
C LYS A 47 23.57 -9.88 43.75
N LYS A 48 22.51 -10.70 43.62
CA LYS A 48 21.23 -10.32 43.00
C LYS A 48 20.42 -9.44 43.96
N VAL A 49 19.92 -8.30 43.49
CA VAL A 49 18.95 -7.45 44.20
C VAL A 49 17.53 -7.79 43.72
N LYS A 50 16.55 -7.85 44.63
CA LYS A 50 15.13 -7.97 44.31
C LYS A 50 14.45 -6.62 44.50
N LEU A 51 13.91 -6.06 43.42
CA LEU A 51 13.09 -4.85 43.44
C LEU A 51 11.70 -5.16 44.02
N ARG A 52 11.08 -4.18 44.69
CA ARG A 52 9.69 -4.25 45.17
C ARG A 52 9.04 -2.86 45.05
N ARG A 53 7.90 -2.79 44.38
CA ARG A 53 7.11 -1.55 44.21
C ARG A 53 6.55 -1.04 45.55
N LEU A 54 6.44 0.27 45.67
CA LEU A 54 5.84 0.97 46.80
C LEU A 54 4.99 2.12 46.27
N ASP A 55 3.68 2.11 46.57
CA ASP A 55 2.76 3.19 46.19
C ASP A 55 2.75 4.31 47.23
N ARG A 56 2.88 5.57 46.78
CA ARG A 56 2.17 6.70 47.42
C ARG A 56 2.10 8.00 46.59
N SER A 57 0.88 8.27 46.09
CA SER A 57 0.22 9.58 45.94
C SER A 57 0.86 10.69 45.06
N ASP A 58 0.26 10.85 43.87
CA ASP A 58 0.05 12.08 43.06
C ASP A 58 1.30 12.73 42.40
N PRO A 59 1.36 12.84 41.04
CA PRO A 59 0.71 13.96 40.35
C PRO A 59 0.14 13.68 38.92
N GLN A 60 -0.53 14.67 38.32
CA GLN A 60 -1.01 14.69 36.93
C GLN A 60 0.09 14.99 35.89
N HIS A 61 0.38 14.06 34.97
CA HIS A 61 0.51 14.21 33.50
C HIS A 61 1.25 13.02 32.84
N HIS A 62 0.99 12.83 31.54
CA HIS A 62 1.34 11.76 30.59
C HIS A 62 2.79 11.21 30.61
N ALA A 63 2.94 9.90 30.37
CA ALA A 63 3.56 9.33 29.15
C ALA A 63 3.64 7.78 29.21
N ALA A 64 3.88 7.13 28.07
CA ALA A 64 3.80 5.67 27.89
C ALA A 64 5.08 4.89 28.27
N SER A 65 4.90 3.74 28.94
CA SER A 65 5.40 2.42 28.51
C SER A 65 4.73 1.30 29.35
N ALA A 66 4.50 0.14 28.72
CA ALA A 66 3.89 -1.10 29.22
C ALA A 66 3.47 -1.15 30.72
N TYR A 67 2.19 -0.90 31.03
CA TYR A 67 1.59 -1.34 32.29
C TYR A 67 0.10 -1.70 32.19
N VAL A 68 -0.27 -2.82 32.84
CA VAL A 68 -1.64 -3.33 32.94
C VAL A 68 -2.52 -2.36 33.74
N PRO A 69 -3.65 -1.87 33.21
CA PRO A 69 -4.57 -1.01 33.96
C PRO A 69 -5.45 -1.82 34.92
N VAL A 70 -5.84 -1.16 36.02
CA VAL A 70 -6.71 -1.73 37.06
C VAL A 70 -8.17 -1.73 36.63
N ILE A 71 -8.84 -2.87 36.83
CA ILE A 71 -10.26 -3.13 36.59
C ILE A 71 -11.15 -1.95 37.06
N ARG A 72 -11.88 -1.35 36.12
CA ARG A 72 -13.10 -0.57 36.41
C ARG A 72 -14.32 -1.41 36.07
N LYS A 73 -15.37 -1.31 36.89
CA LYS A 73 -16.57 -2.14 36.79
C LYS A 73 -17.60 -1.52 35.84
N SER A 74 -18.02 -2.32 34.86
CA SER A 74 -19.37 -2.33 34.25
C SER A 74 -20.11 -0.99 34.19
N GLY A 75 -19.88 -0.25 33.10
CA GLY A 75 -20.69 0.92 32.71
C GLY A 75 -20.69 1.19 31.20
N ASP A 76 -19.59 0.85 30.51
CA ASP A 76 -19.32 1.41 29.18
C ASP A 76 -20.02 0.73 28.00
N VAL A 77 -20.77 -0.36 28.21
CA VAL A 77 -21.64 -0.93 27.16
C VAL A 77 -22.82 0.00 26.85
N GLU A 78 -23.42 0.62 27.88
CA GLU A 78 -24.49 1.61 27.67
C GLU A 78 -23.93 2.92 27.11
N ALA A 79 -22.72 3.34 27.50
CA ALA A 79 -22.06 4.51 26.94
C ALA A 79 -21.69 4.33 25.45
N TYR A 80 -21.25 3.13 25.05
CA TYR A 80 -21.03 2.79 23.63
C TYR A 80 -22.34 2.81 22.85
N LEU A 81 -23.41 2.21 23.39
CA LEU A 81 -24.74 2.18 22.75
C LEU A 81 -25.40 3.58 22.66
N ASP A 82 -25.20 4.46 23.63
CA ASP A 82 -25.66 5.87 23.61
C ASP A 82 -24.79 6.76 22.69
N SER A 83 -23.58 6.32 22.32
CA SER A 83 -22.73 6.99 21.32
C SER A 83 -23.10 6.68 19.86
N ILE A 84 -23.96 5.67 19.65
CA ILE A 84 -24.47 5.28 18.32
C ILE A 84 -25.37 6.39 17.79
N THR A 85 -24.97 7.00 16.68
CA THR A 85 -25.77 8.01 15.98
C THR A 85 -27.03 7.40 15.35
N GLU A 86 -28.07 8.21 15.11
CA GLU A 86 -29.29 7.73 14.39
C GLU A 86 -28.94 7.08 13.04
N ALA A 87 -27.88 7.54 12.38
CA ALA A 87 -27.38 6.95 11.13
C ALA A 87 -26.90 5.49 11.32
N GLU A 88 -26.22 5.18 12.43
CA GLU A 88 -25.75 3.82 12.72
C GLU A 88 -26.89 2.90 13.22
N GLN A 89 -27.96 3.46 13.80
CA GLN A 89 -29.18 2.71 14.07
C GLN A 89 -29.96 2.38 12.78
N GLU A 90 -29.94 3.25 11.76
CA GLU A 90 -30.47 2.93 10.42
C GLU A 90 -29.66 1.81 9.73
N LEU A 91 -28.33 1.76 9.88
CA LEU A 91 -27.49 0.67 9.35
C LEU A 91 -27.92 -0.71 9.87
N LEU A 92 -28.23 -0.82 11.17
CA LEU A 92 -28.70 -2.07 11.77
C LEU A 92 -30.07 -2.51 11.21
N ALA A 93 -30.95 -1.57 10.86
CA ALA A 93 -32.28 -1.86 10.32
C ALA A 93 -32.27 -2.23 8.83
N ALA A 94 -31.35 -1.67 8.03
CA ALA A 94 -31.25 -1.88 6.58
C ALA A 94 -30.64 -3.25 6.18
N SER A 95 -29.91 -3.91 7.08
CA SER A 95 -29.26 -5.22 6.87
C SER A 95 -30.20 -6.37 6.45
N ARG A 96 -31.53 -6.17 6.49
CA ARG A 96 -32.54 -7.16 6.07
C ARG A 96 -32.94 -7.09 4.60
N GLN A 97 -32.24 -6.34 3.77
CA GLN A 97 -32.64 -6.12 2.37
C GLN A 97 -31.51 -6.32 1.34
N TYR A 98 -30.61 -7.28 1.59
CA TYR A 98 -29.69 -7.83 0.59
C TYR A 98 -29.58 -9.37 0.71
N ASP A 99 -30.68 -10.05 0.42
CA ASP A 99 -30.60 -11.37 -0.24
C ASP A 99 -30.70 -11.09 -1.75
N LEU A 100 -29.70 -11.50 -2.53
CA LEU A 100 -29.79 -11.59 -3.99
C LEU A 100 -29.79 -13.07 -4.37
N ASP A 101 -30.80 -13.47 -5.13
CA ASP A 101 -31.01 -14.85 -5.56
C ASP A 101 -29.94 -15.27 -6.59
N ASP A 102 -29.14 -16.28 -6.26
CA ASP A 102 -28.43 -17.13 -7.23
C ASP A 102 -29.29 -18.35 -7.57
N ASP A 103 -29.78 -18.42 -8.82
CA ASP A 103 -29.88 -19.67 -9.63
C ASP A 103 -30.60 -19.36 -10.96
N ASP A 104 -29.90 -19.45 -12.10
CA ASP A 104 -30.54 -19.75 -13.38
C ASP A 104 -29.55 -20.32 -14.44
N SER A 105 -29.53 -21.65 -14.57
CA SER A 105 -29.10 -22.38 -15.77
C SER A 105 -29.83 -23.73 -15.77
N ASP A 106 -30.69 -24.06 -16.74
CA ASP A 106 -30.25 -24.56 -18.04
C ASP A 106 -31.39 -24.77 -19.09
N GLU A 107 -30.98 -24.62 -20.35
CA GLU A 107 -31.32 -25.45 -21.54
C GLU A 107 -32.70 -25.40 -22.26
N TYR A 108 -32.62 -25.00 -23.55
CA TYR A 108 -33.42 -25.34 -24.76
C TYR A 108 -34.87 -25.88 -24.69
N GLY A 109 -35.78 -25.27 -25.48
CA GLY A 109 -36.91 -26.00 -26.10
C GLY A 109 -38.08 -25.17 -26.64
N ASP A 110 -38.28 -25.16 -27.97
CA ASP A 110 -39.45 -24.57 -28.64
C ASP A 110 -40.77 -25.29 -28.26
N GLY A 111 -41.91 -24.56 -28.23
CA GLY A 111 -43.16 -25.14 -27.70
C GLY A 111 -44.40 -24.26 -27.63
N ALA A 112 -44.65 -23.35 -28.58
CA ALA A 112 -45.88 -22.56 -28.60
C ALA A 112 -47.16 -23.41 -28.86
N LYS A 113 -47.78 -23.99 -27.81
CA LYS A 113 -49.20 -24.42 -27.71
C LYS A 113 -49.55 -25.10 -26.37
N LYS A 114 -49.89 -24.33 -25.31
CA LYS A 114 -50.89 -24.77 -24.29
C LYS A 114 -51.43 -23.76 -23.26
N ARG A 115 -51.27 -22.43 -23.45
CA ARG A 115 -52.14 -21.44 -22.76
C ARG A 115 -53.56 -21.43 -23.36
N ALA A 116 -54.28 -22.55 -23.24
CA ALA A 116 -55.63 -22.74 -23.79
C ALA A 116 -56.52 -23.72 -22.99
N GLN A 117 -56.20 -24.00 -21.72
CA GLN A 117 -57.01 -24.74 -20.72
C GLN A 117 -56.26 -24.58 -19.37
N MET A 118 -56.51 -23.59 -18.52
CA MET A 118 -57.63 -23.56 -17.57
C MET A 118 -57.85 -22.16 -16.95
N GLN A 119 -57.94 -21.11 -17.76
CA GLN A 119 -58.63 -19.87 -17.37
C GLN A 119 -60.04 -19.83 -17.99
N ARG A 120 -60.93 -20.69 -17.49
CA ARG A 120 -62.40 -20.57 -17.60
C ARG A 120 -63.01 -21.23 -16.36
N HIS A 121 -64.08 -20.62 -15.82
CA HIS A 121 -64.76 -20.98 -14.57
C HIS A 121 -64.05 -20.71 -13.23
N ARG A 122 -63.65 -19.45 -12.99
CA ARG A 122 -63.51 -18.95 -11.59
C ARG A 122 -64.19 -17.62 -11.28
N ALA A 123 -65.12 -17.19 -12.13
CA ALA A 123 -66.06 -16.10 -11.85
C ALA A 123 -67.41 -16.39 -12.53
N GLU A 124 -68.20 -17.32 -11.95
CA GLU A 124 -69.66 -17.43 -12.07
C GLU A 124 -70.15 -18.77 -11.49
N GLN A 125 -70.35 -18.83 -10.16
CA GLN A 125 -71.40 -19.65 -9.52
C GLN A 125 -71.56 -19.41 -7.99
N MET A 126 -71.38 -18.16 -7.54
CA MET A 126 -72.05 -17.72 -6.30
C MET A 126 -73.56 -17.58 -6.53
N ARG A 127 -74.28 -18.71 -6.70
CA ARG A 127 -75.73 -18.71 -6.50
C ARG A 127 -76.31 -20.10 -6.22
N LYS A 128 -76.72 -20.25 -4.96
CA LYS A 128 -77.76 -21.16 -4.44
C LYS A 128 -77.45 -22.68 -4.42
N ARG A 129 -77.64 -23.20 -3.21
CA ARG A 129 -78.38 -24.44 -2.89
C ARG A 129 -77.56 -25.73 -2.88
N ASN A 130 -76.90 -25.97 -1.74
CA ASN A 130 -77.01 -27.27 -1.08
C ASN A 130 -77.64 -27.09 0.31
N ARG A 131 -78.55 -28.01 0.66
CA ARG A 131 -79.41 -27.99 1.83
C ARG A 131 -79.43 -29.41 2.39
N HIS A 132 -79.12 -29.57 3.68
CA HIS A 132 -79.03 -30.85 4.42
C HIS A 132 -77.81 -31.70 4.01
N GLN A 133 -77.09 -32.45 4.85
CA GLN A 133 -76.98 -32.59 6.33
C GLN A 133 -75.47 -32.40 6.68
N GLY A 134 -75.01 -32.11 7.90
CA GLY A 134 -75.57 -32.35 9.22
C GLY A 134 -74.71 -33.38 9.97
N TRP A 135 -73.94 -32.92 10.97
CA TRP A 135 -73.26 -33.73 12.00
C TRP A 135 -72.07 -34.62 11.59
N ARG A 136 -70.86 -34.03 11.47
CA ARG A 136 -69.58 -34.69 11.83
C ARG A 136 -68.36 -33.78 12.10
N ALA A 137 -68.56 -32.48 12.30
CA ALA A 137 -67.47 -31.46 12.30
C ALA A 137 -67.06 -30.92 13.70
N VAL A 138 -67.16 -31.70 14.77
CA VAL A 138 -66.81 -31.25 16.15
C VAL A 138 -65.68 -32.07 16.80
N TYR A 139 -65.27 -33.20 16.20
CA TYR A 139 -64.20 -34.05 16.76
C TYR A 139 -62.77 -33.67 16.33
N TYR A 140 -62.59 -33.07 15.14
CA TYR A 140 -61.25 -32.80 14.59
C TYR A 140 -60.62 -31.47 15.04
N SER A 141 -61.39 -30.46 15.44
CA SER A 141 -60.81 -29.17 15.88
C SER A 141 -60.10 -29.26 17.23
N LYS A 142 -60.56 -30.13 18.14
CA LYS A 142 -59.92 -30.35 19.46
C LYS A 142 -58.60 -31.13 19.37
N PHE A 143 -58.39 -31.92 18.31
CA PHE A 143 -57.13 -32.62 18.11
C PHE A 143 -56.06 -31.65 17.60
N TRP A 144 -56.37 -30.89 16.54
CA TRP A 144 -55.47 -29.87 15.98
C TRP A 144 -55.04 -28.81 16.99
N TRP A 145 -55.95 -28.29 17.83
CA TRP A 145 -55.58 -27.32 18.88
C TRP A 145 -54.61 -27.91 19.92
N ARG A 146 -54.75 -29.21 20.25
CA ARG A 146 -53.83 -29.89 21.17
C ARG A 146 -52.46 -30.11 20.54
N THR A 147 -52.40 -30.50 19.27
CA THR A 147 -51.12 -30.63 18.55
C THR A 147 -50.41 -29.29 18.43
N LEU A 148 -51.13 -28.21 18.11
CA LEU A 148 -50.57 -26.85 18.03
C LEU A 148 -49.96 -26.40 19.37
N VAL A 149 -50.66 -26.63 20.49
CA VAL A 149 -50.14 -26.31 21.83
C VAL A 149 -48.91 -27.14 22.16
N VAL A 150 -48.89 -28.44 21.84
CA VAL A 150 -47.72 -29.30 22.08
C VAL A 150 -46.51 -28.84 21.26
N VAL A 151 -46.70 -28.38 20.01
CA VAL A 151 -45.62 -27.81 19.19
C VAL A 151 -45.14 -26.46 19.73
N ILE A 152 -46.04 -25.56 20.14
CA ILE A 152 -45.66 -24.27 20.73
C ILE A 152 -44.93 -24.46 22.07
N VAL A 153 -45.38 -25.38 22.92
CA VAL A 153 -44.70 -25.74 24.18
C VAL A 153 -43.37 -26.45 23.90
N GLY A 154 -43.29 -27.30 22.87
CA GLY A 154 -42.04 -27.95 22.45
C GLY A 154 -41.00 -26.95 21.94
N LEU A 155 -41.40 -26.00 21.10
CA LEU A 155 -40.54 -24.89 20.64
C LEU A 155 -40.16 -23.96 21.79
N GLY A 156 -41.11 -23.63 22.67
CA GLY A 156 -40.84 -22.83 23.87
C GLY A 156 -39.87 -23.52 24.84
N LEU A 157 -39.95 -24.84 24.99
CA LEU A 157 -39.01 -25.64 25.77
C LEU A 157 -37.66 -25.82 25.08
N LEU A 158 -37.61 -25.88 23.74
CA LEU A 158 -36.35 -25.88 22.99
C LEU A 158 -35.64 -24.52 23.08
N VAL A 159 -36.37 -23.42 22.91
CA VAL A 159 -35.84 -22.06 23.12
C VAL A 159 -35.44 -21.86 24.58
N TRP A 160 -36.24 -22.33 25.55
CA TRP A 160 -35.87 -22.25 26.97
C TRP A 160 -34.68 -23.16 27.32
N ALA A 161 -34.55 -24.34 26.73
CA ALA A 161 -33.39 -25.20 26.91
C ALA A 161 -32.14 -24.62 26.24
N PHE A 162 -32.27 -23.99 25.07
CA PHE A 162 -31.18 -23.29 24.39
C PHE A 162 -30.73 -22.06 25.19
N LEU A 163 -31.67 -21.23 25.67
CA LEU A 163 -31.39 -20.08 26.54
C LEU A 163 -30.84 -20.52 27.91
N SER A 164 -31.30 -21.64 28.47
CA SER A 164 -30.77 -22.20 29.73
C SER A 164 -29.40 -22.84 29.53
N PHE A 165 -29.11 -23.40 28.35
CA PHE A 165 -27.78 -23.91 27.98
C PHE A 165 -26.79 -22.77 27.73
N ALA A 166 -27.24 -21.69 27.08
CA ALA A 166 -26.49 -20.45 26.94
C ALA A 166 -26.22 -19.80 28.30
N ALA A 167 -27.23 -19.74 29.19
CA ALA A 167 -27.06 -19.24 30.55
C ALA A 167 -26.24 -20.17 31.47
N SER A 168 -26.24 -21.50 31.22
CA SER A 168 -25.39 -22.45 31.95
C SER A 168 -23.95 -22.52 31.42
N ARG A 169 -23.67 -21.88 30.27
CA ARG A 169 -22.32 -21.49 29.85
C ARG A 169 -21.90 -20.15 30.49
N GLY A 170 -22.42 -19.84 31.67
CA GLY A 170 -22.03 -18.69 32.50
C GLY A 170 -20.62 -18.78 33.10
N ASP A 171 -19.93 -19.92 32.93
CA ASP A 171 -18.47 -19.96 32.89
C ASP A 171 -18.03 -19.76 31.42
N VAL A 172 -18.21 -18.54 30.93
CA VAL A 172 -17.43 -18.07 29.77
C VAL A 172 -16.05 -17.82 30.34
N ASP A 173 -15.01 -18.43 29.76
CA ASP A 173 -13.63 -18.03 30.02
C ASP A 173 -13.55 -16.49 29.93
N GLU A 174 -12.81 -15.84 30.82
CA GLU A 174 -12.51 -14.41 30.71
C GLU A 174 -11.76 -14.20 29.38
N GLN A 175 -12.53 -13.97 28.31
CA GLN A 175 -12.03 -13.53 27.03
C GLN A 175 -11.30 -12.23 27.36
N PRO A 176 -9.95 -12.19 27.20
CA PRO A 176 -9.17 -11.13 27.80
C PRO A 176 -9.71 -9.80 27.29
N ASP A 177 -9.97 -8.85 28.20
CA ASP A 177 -10.23 -7.47 27.84
C ASP A 177 -9.00 -6.96 27.09
N ILE A 178 -8.96 -7.13 25.76
CA ILE A 178 -7.92 -6.58 24.91
C ILE A 178 -8.10 -5.06 25.01
N PRO A 179 -7.18 -4.33 25.67
CA PRO A 179 -7.37 -2.91 25.87
C PRO A 179 -7.33 -2.24 24.50
N MET A 180 -8.46 -1.69 24.05
CA MET A 180 -8.51 -0.96 22.79
C MET A 180 -7.51 0.19 22.88
N LEU A 181 -6.44 0.10 22.08
CA LEU A 181 -5.47 1.17 21.92
C LEU A 181 -6.23 2.40 21.44
N ALA A 182 -6.28 3.43 22.29
CA ALA A 182 -6.78 4.74 21.93
C ALA A 182 -5.69 5.48 21.12
N PRO A 183 -6.05 6.15 20.01
CA PRO A 183 -5.10 6.85 19.18
C PRO A 183 -4.73 8.20 19.82
N ASP A 184 -3.46 8.57 19.78
CA ASP A 184 -3.04 9.94 20.06
C ASP A 184 -3.73 10.93 19.12
N SER A 185 -3.94 12.16 19.59
CA SER A 185 -4.64 13.20 18.84
C SER A 185 -3.77 14.42 18.56
N TRP A 186 -3.85 14.92 17.32
CA TRP A 186 -3.03 16.03 16.84
C TRP A 186 -3.87 17.11 16.15
N PHE A 187 -4.03 18.24 16.83
CA PHE A 187 -4.81 19.38 16.34
C PHE A 187 -4.09 20.71 16.60
N PRO A 188 -4.35 21.78 15.82
CA PRO A 188 -5.16 21.79 14.59
C PRO A 188 -4.49 21.03 13.44
N SER A 189 -5.18 20.88 12.31
CA SER A 189 -4.57 20.37 11.07
C SER A 189 -3.53 21.40 10.56
N PRO A 190 -2.26 21.00 10.31
CA PRO A 190 -1.24 21.92 9.83
C PRO A 190 -1.58 22.49 8.45
N ARG A 191 -1.38 23.81 8.30
CA ARG A 191 -1.62 24.52 7.04
C ARG A 191 -0.46 24.31 6.07
N GLY A 192 -0.77 24.21 4.78
CA GLY A 192 0.24 24.14 3.71
C GLY A 192 0.82 25.52 3.33
N GLY A 193 1.86 25.53 2.49
CA GLY A 193 2.53 26.74 2.03
C GLY A 193 3.61 27.26 2.98
N ALA A 194 4.08 26.41 3.89
CA ALA A 194 5.12 26.75 4.87
C ALA A 194 6.55 26.58 4.32
N LEU A 195 6.71 25.83 3.23
CA LEU A 195 8.01 25.48 2.64
C LEU A 195 8.29 26.28 1.35
N GLU A 196 9.54 26.71 1.19
CA GLU A 196 10.01 27.58 0.08
C GLU A 196 9.69 26.98 -1.31
N ASP A 197 9.94 25.67 -1.49
CA ASP A 197 9.78 24.96 -2.77
C ASP A 197 8.34 25.00 -3.33
N TRP A 198 7.35 25.22 -2.46
CA TRP A 198 5.92 25.30 -2.80
C TRP A 198 5.33 26.71 -2.66
N ALA A 199 6.13 27.70 -2.22
CA ALA A 199 5.65 29.01 -1.80
C ALA A 199 4.96 29.80 -2.92
N GLU A 200 5.50 29.76 -4.14
CA GLU A 200 4.94 30.47 -5.30
C GLU A 200 3.62 29.84 -5.77
N ASP A 201 3.48 28.52 -5.71
CA ASP A 201 2.24 27.83 -6.10
C ASP A 201 1.14 28.01 -5.05
N TYR A 202 1.52 28.04 -3.77
CA TYR A 202 0.63 28.45 -2.69
C TYR A 202 0.20 29.93 -2.80
N ARG A 203 1.08 30.83 -3.25
CA ARG A 203 0.73 32.23 -3.52
C ARG A 203 -0.31 32.35 -4.65
N LYS A 204 -0.09 31.65 -5.78
CA LYS A 204 -1.08 31.58 -6.88
C LYS A 204 -2.39 30.94 -6.42
N ALA A 205 -2.32 29.88 -5.62
CA ALA A 205 -3.49 29.21 -5.06
C ALA A 205 -4.28 30.15 -4.14
N GLN A 206 -3.61 30.92 -3.28
CA GLN A 206 -4.23 31.92 -2.42
C GLN A 206 -4.99 32.98 -3.23
N GLU A 207 -4.38 33.52 -4.30
CA GLU A 207 -5.02 34.49 -5.19
C GLU A 207 -6.26 33.92 -5.89
N LEU A 208 -6.27 32.64 -6.25
CA LEU A 208 -7.44 31.98 -6.85
C LEU A 208 -8.53 31.68 -5.82
N VAL A 209 -8.16 31.09 -4.68
CA VAL A 209 -9.05 30.62 -3.60
C VAL A 209 -9.69 31.79 -2.85
N ALA A 210 -9.02 32.94 -2.74
CA ALA A 210 -9.59 34.16 -2.19
C ALA A 210 -10.80 34.67 -3.01
N ASN A 211 -10.84 34.37 -4.31
CA ASN A 211 -11.92 34.77 -5.22
C ASN A 211 -13.03 33.71 -5.37
N MET A 212 -12.92 32.55 -4.73
CA MET A 212 -13.94 31.49 -4.77
C MET A 212 -15.07 31.73 -3.76
N THR A 213 -16.31 31.42 -4.15
CA THR A 213 -17.45 31.30 -3.23
C THR A 213 -17.32 30.09 -2.29
N LEU A 214 -18.10 30.03 -1.20
CA LEU A 214 -18.15 28.86 -0.32
C LEU A 214 -18.52 27.58 -1.07
N ILE A 215 -19.51 27.70 -1.97
CA ILE A 215 -20.01 26.62 -2.82
C ILE A 215 -18.89 26.05 -3.69
N GLU A 216 -18.11 26.91 -4.34
CA GLU A 216 -16.98 26.51 -5.18
C GLU A 216 -15.87 25.81 -4.40
N LYS A 217 -15.55 26.31 -3.20
CA LYS A 217 -14.55 25.69 -2.32
C LYS A 217 -14.95 24.27 -1.94
N VAL A 218 -16.20 24.07 -1.53
CA VAL A 218 -16.74 22.74 -1.20
C VAL A 218 -16.78 21.82 -2.42
N ASN A 219 -17.06 22.36 -3.62
CA ASN A 219 -17.09 21.61 -4.89
C ASN A 219 -15.74 20.97 -5.22
N ILE A 220 -14.63 21.67 -4.95
CA ILE A 220 -13.27 21.16 -5.21
C ILE A 220 -12.89 20.05 -4.22
N THR A 221 -13.35 20.12 -2.97
CA THR A 221 -13.06 19.12 -1.92
C THR A 221 -13.94 17.87 -1.96
N THR A 222 -15.05 17.88 -2.69
CA THR A 222 -16.01 16.77 -2.69
C THR A 222 -16.12 16.17 -4.08
N GLY A 223 -15.96 14.86 -4.19
CA GLY A 223 -16.27 14.13 -5.42
C GLY A 223 -17.74 14.24 -5.80
N THR A 224 -18.05 14.08 -7.09
CA THR A 224 -19.41 14.29 -7.64
C THR A 224 -20.37 13.12 -7.42
N GLY A 225 -19.90 12.04 -6.80
CA GLY A 225 -20.60 10.75 -6.66
C GLY A 225 -20.07 9.70 -7.65
N TRP A 226 -20.20 8.43 -7.26
CA TRP A 226 -19.80 7.26 -8.04
C TRP A 226 -20.52 7.23 -9.40
N GLN A 227 -19.75 7.06 -10.49
CA GLN A 227 -20.26 7.05 -11.87
C GLN A 227 -20.98 8.35 -12.32
N MET A 228 -20.71 9.48 -11.65
CA MET A 228 -21.27 10.79 -11.97
C MET A 228 -20.33 11.71 -12.79
N GLY A 229 -19.15 11.22 -13.18
CA GLY A 229 -18.25 11.86 -14.14
C GLY A 229 -17.51 10.79 -14.96
N LEU A 230 -16.57 11.18 -15.83
CA LEU A 230 -15.94 10.25 -16.77
C LEU A 230 -14.86 9.35 -16.14
N CYS A 231 -14.20 9.83 -15.09
CA CYS A 231 -13.15 9.10 -14.36
C CYS A 231 -13.72 8.38 -13.13
N VAL A 232 -12.97 7.48 -12.48
CA VAL A 232 -13.44 6.76 -11.27
C VAL A 232 -13.63 7.70 -10.08
N GLY A 233 -12.90 8.82 -10.03
CA GLY A 233 -13.17 9.97 -9.17
C GLY A 233 -13.18 11.27 -9.98
N ASN A 234 -14.12 12.17 -9.68
CA ASN A 234 -14.20 13.49 -10.31
C ASN A 234 -14.61 14.53 -9.25
N THR A 235 -13.95 15.69 -9.18
CA THR A 235 -14.39 16.81 -8.32
C THR A 235 -15.37 17.73 -9.04
N GLY A 236 -16.08 18.60 -8.31
CA GLY A 236 -16.83 19.67 -8.94
C GLY A 236 -15.93 20.87 -9.34
N PRO A 237 -16.22 21.56 -10.47
CA PRO A 237 -15.45 22.74 -10.90
C PRO A 237 -15.73 23.98 -10.05
N ALA A 238 -14.80 24.96 -10.04
CA ALA A 238 -15.07 26.32 -9.58
C ALA A 238 -15.13 27.28 -10.76
N THR A 239 -16.34 27.50 -11.26
CA THR A 239 -16.58 28.13 -12.57
C THR A 239 -16.33 29.64 -12.60
N ASN A 240 -16.50 30.37 -11.49
CA ASN A 240 -16.26 31.82 -11.47
C ASN A 240 -14.77 32.16 -11.65
N VAL A 241 -13.89 31.29 -11.15
CA VAL A 241 -12.43 31.41 -11.23
C VAL A 241 -11.79 30.52 -12.30
N ASN A 242 -12.61 29.85 -13.12
CA ASN A 242 -12.19 28.93 -14.18
C ASN A 242 -11.31 27.73 -13.73
N PHE A 243 -11.46 27.28 -12.48
CA PHE A 243 -10.81 26.03 -12.03
C PHE A 243 -11.63 24.82 -12.52
N PRO A 244 -11.02 23.84 -13.19
CA PRO A 244 -11.73 22.72 -13.81
C PRO A 244 -12.22 21.70 -12.76
N SER A 245 -13.11 20.80 -13.19
CA SER A 245 -13.28 19.49 -12.55
C SER A 245 -11.96 18.73 -12.69
N LEU A 246 -11.46 18.15 -11.60
CA LEU A 246 -10.30 17.26 -11.65
C LEU A 246 -10.75 15.83 -11.90
N CYS A 247 -10.09 15.14 -12.81
CA CYS A 247 -10.22 13.70 -13.06
C CYS A 247 -9.16 12.92 -12.28
N LEU A 248 -9.61 11.94 -11.50
CA LEU A 248 -8.80 11.03 -10.72
C LEU A 248 -9.00 9.60 -11.24
N GLN A 249 -7.92 8.91 -11.65
CA GLN A 249 -8.02 7.61 -12.33
C GLN A 249 -7.03 6.56 -11.80
N ASP A 250 -7.51 5.33 -11.65
CA ASP A 250 -6.66 4.15 -11.38
C ASP A 250 -5.72 3.88 -12.57
N GLY A 251 -4.55 3.29 -12.37
CA GLY A 251 -4.01 2.75 -11.13
C GLY A 251 -2.50 2.50 -11.20
N PRO A 252 -1.92 1.72 -10.26
CA PRO A 252 -0.47 1.60 -10.11
C PRO A 252 0.28 0.90 -11.28
N MET A 253 -0.42 0.30 -12.25
CA MET A 253 0.17 -0.41 -13.40
C MET A 253 -0.21 0.13 -14.79
N GLY A 254 -0.85 1.30 -14.86
CA GLY A 254 -1.37 1.91 -16.09
C GLY A 254 -2.79 2.43 -15.86
N ILE A 255 -3.56 2.70 -16.92
CA ILE A 255 -4.89 3.33 -16.80
C ILE A 255 -6.01 2.28 -16.78
N ARG A 256 -6.80 2.25 -15.71
CA ARG A 256 -7.97 1.38 -15.54
C ARG A 256 -9.15 1.89 -16.39
N TYR A 257 -9.97 0.96 -16.89
CA TYR A 257 -11.19 1.23 -17.66
C TYR A 257 -10.99 2.24 -18.81
N ALA A 258 -9.89 2.07 -19.57
CA ALA A 258 -9.58 2.92 -20.72
C ALA A 258 -9.12 2.06 -21.91
N ASP A 259 -9.46 2.51 -23.12
CA ASP A 259 -8.99 1.94 -24.38
C ASP A 259 -7.60 2.48 -24.78
N HIS A 260 -6.91 1.81 -25.72
CA HIS A 260 -5.67 2.28 -26.35
C HIS A 260 -4.59 2.81 -25.37
N ILE A 261 -4.42 2.10 -24.26
CA ILE A 261 -3.41 2.30 -23.20
C ILE A 261 -2.50 1.07 -23.12
N SER A 262 -1.48 1.12 -22.26
CA SER A 262 -0.59 -0.01 -22.02
C SER A 262 -0.84 -0.70 -20.67
N ALA A 263 -0.62 -2.01 -20.63
CA ALA A 263 -0.55 -2.79 -19.40
C ALA A 263 0.91 -3.06 -19.01
N PHE A 264 1.44 -2.19 -18.15
CA PHE A 264 2.79 -2.33 -17.60
C PHE A 264 2.84 -3.45 -16.55
N PRO A 265 4.02 -4.02 -16.25
CA PRO A 265 4.20 -4.80 -15.02
C PRO A 265 3.82 -3.95 -13.79
N PRO A 266 3.18 -4.51 -12.75
CA PRO A 266 2.82 -3.77 -11.54
C PRO A 266 4.03 -3.55 -10.64
N GLY A 267 3.81 -3.01 -9.44
CA GLY A 267 4.87 -2.66 -8.49
C GLY A 267 5.85 -3.79 -8.23
N LEU A 268 5.36 -5.02 -8.01
CA LEU A 268 6.20 -6.13 -7.55
C LEU A 268 7.28 -6.53 -8.56
N THR A 269 6.89 -6.72 -9.81
CA THR A 269 7.81 -7.00 -10.93
C THR A 269 8.76 -5.82 -11.15
N THR A 270 8.28 -4.59 -10.98
CA THR A 270 9.10 -3.38 -11.10
C THR A 270 10.14 -3.31 -9.98
N GLY A 271 9.78 -3.64 -8.75
CA GLY A 271 10.68 -3.74 -7.61
C GLY A 271 11.72 -4.83 -7.78
N ALA A 272 11.34 -5.98 -8.34
CA ALA A 272 12.25 -7.08 -8.68
C ALA A 272 13.35 -6.71 -9.69
N THR A 273 13.21 -5.62 -10.45
CA THR A 273 14.30 -5.09 -11.29
C THR A 273 15.47 -4.54 -10.47
N TRP A 274 15.19 -3.96 -9.29
CA TRP A 274 16.11 -3.12 -8.49
C TRP A 274 16.80 -2.01 -9.30
N ASN A 275 16.10 -1.48 -10.32
CA ASN A 275 16.65 -0.52 -11.28
C ASN A 275 15.88 0.81 -11.25
N ARG A 276 16.52 1.86 -10.71
CA ARG A 276 15.94 3.21 -10.59
C ARG A 276 15.55 3.82 -11.93
N ASP A 277 16.36 3.59 -12.96
CA ASP A 277 16.10 4.15 -14.29
C ASP A 277 14.83 3.52 -14.89
N LEU A 278 14.63 2.20 -14.74
CA LEU A 278 13.40 1.53 -15.17
C LEU A 278 12.17 1.93 -14.33
N MET A 279 12.32 2.12 -13.02
CA MET A 279 11.25 2.64 -12.15
C MET A 279 10.79 4.03 -12.63
N TYR A 280 11.75 4.91 -12.96
CA TYR A 280 11.49 6.23 -13.51
C TYR A 280 10.88 6.18 -14.92
N GLU A 281 11.49 5.45 -15.87
CA GLU A 281 11.00 5.30 -17.25
C GLU A 281 9.54 4.79 -17.30
N ARG A 282 9.21 3.80 -16.46
CA ARG A 282 7.84 3.30 -16.29
C ARG A 282 6.90 4.39 -15.76
N GLY A 283 7.33 5.16 -14.77
CA GLY A 283 6.58 6.32 -14.26
C GLY A 283 6.33 7.37 -15.34
N VAL A 284 7.33 7.72 -16.15
CA VAL A 284 7.21 8.65 -17.28
C VAL A 284 6.18 8.15 -18.29
N ALA A 285 6.22 6.86 -18.65
CA ALA A 285 5.27 6.28 -19.60
C ALA A 285 3.82 6.34 -19.09
N MET A 286 3.57 5.93 -17.85
CA MET A 286 2.24 6.01 -17.22
C MET A 286 1.75 7.47 -17.10
N GLY A 287 2.60 8.41 -16.70
CA GLY A 287 2.28 9.83 -16.63
C GLY A 287 1.95 10.45 -17.99
N LEU A 288 2.65 10.02 -19.06
CA LEU A 288 2.39 10.46 -20.42
C LEU A 288 1.04 9.93 -20.94
N GLU A 289 0.72 8.67 -20.68
CA GLU A 289 -0.60 8.12 -21.00
C GLU A 289 -1.71 8.85 -20.25
N ALA A 290 -1.53 9.08 -18.94
CA ALA A 290 -2.51 9.76 -18.10
C ALA A 290 -2.78 11.19 -18.61
N ARG A 291 -1.72 11.94 -18.94
CA ARG A 291 -1.84 13.26 -19.57
C ARG A 291 -2.59 13.20 -20.89
N ARG A 292 -2.29 12.23 -21.76
CA ARG A 292 -2.96 12.05 -23.07
C ARG A 292 -4.44 11.70 -22.93
N LYS A 293 -4.84 10.96 -21.90
CA LYS A 293 -6.24 10.66 -21.58
C LYS A 293 -6.99 11.79 -20.86
N GLY A 294 -6.29 12.86 -20.46
CA GLY A 294 -6.87 14.02 -19.77
C GLY A 294 -7.05 13.84 -18.26
N ILE A 295 -6.28 12.93 -17.65
CA ILE A 295 -6.30 12.61 -16.22
C ILE A 295 -5.45 13.63 -15.46
N ASN A 296 -6.01 14.23 -14.41
CA ASN A 296 -5.31 15.20 -13.56
C ASN A 296 -4.50 14.51 -12.46
N VAL A 297 -5.04 13.45 -11.87
CA VAL A 297 -4.45 12.69 -10.77
C VAL A 297 -4.42 11.19 -11.11
N LEU A 298 -3.24 10.58 -11.13
CA LEU A 298 -3.07 9.14 -11.31
C LEU A 298 -2.92 8.46 -9.94
N LEU A 299 -3.79 7.48 -9.67
CA LEU A 299 -3.93 6.84 -8.35
C LEU A 299 -2.87 5.75 -8.11
N GLY A 300 -1.61 6.17 -8.16
CA GLY A 300 -0.44 5.36 -7.85
C GLY A 300 0.84 6.21 -7.76
N PRO A 301 1.96 5.61 -7.34
CA PRO A 301 2.14 4.17 -7.07
C PRO A 301 1.52 3.68 -5.75
N SER A 302 1.55 2.36 -5.52
CA SER A 302 1.18 1.74 -4.24
C SER A 302 2.42 1.36 -3.43
N MET A 303 2.33 1.43 -2.10
CA MET A 303 3.36 1.06 -1.12
C MET A 303 2.79 0.71 0.28
N GLY A 304 1.48 0.90 0.48
CA GLY A 304 0.69 0.31 1.56
C GLY A 304 -0.41 -0.53 0.89
N PRO A 305 -0.40 -1.88 0.95
CA PRO A 305 0.43 -2.73 1.81
C PRO A 305 1.94 -2.62 1.56
N ILE A 306 2.73 -2.60 2.64
CA ILE A 306 4.17 -2.81 2.56
C ILE A 306 4.51 -4.29 2.40
N GLY A 307 3.56 -5.19 2.69
CA GLY A 307 3.69 -6.64 2.51
C GLY A 307 3.96 -7.39 3.80
N MET A 308 3.44 -6.90 4.94
CA MET A 308 3.64 -7.53 6.26
C MET A 308 3.12 -8.98 6.31
N MET A 309 1.94 -9.22 5.72
CA MET A 309 1.46 -10.58 5.48
C MET A 309 1.85 -10.99 4.05
N PRO A 310 2.69 -12.02 3.82
CA PRO A 310 3.02 -12.48 2.46
C PRO A 310 1.81 -13.03 1.69
N ALA A 311 0.72 -13.34 2.41
CA ALA A 311 -0.58 -13.76 1.88
C ALA A 311 -1.50 -12.60 1.49
N GLY A 312 -1.17 -11.35 1.85
CA GLY A 312 -1.99 -10.16 1.62
C GLY A 312 -2.33 -9.94 0.14
N GLY A 313 -3.61 -9.65 -0.14
CA GLY A 313 -4.19 -9.70 -1.48
C GLY A 313 -3.63 -8.68 -2.47
N ARG A 314 -3.13 -7.53 -1.99
CA ARG A 314 -2.69 -6.39 -2.81
C ARG A 314 -1.19 -6.10 -2.76
N ASN A 315 -0.38 -6.96 -2.14
CA ASN A 315 1.08 -6.77 -2.05
C ASN A 315 1.74 -6.57 -3.43
N TRP A 316 1.15 -7.16 -4.46
CA TRP A 316 1.65 -7.09 -5.84
C TRP A 316 1.54 -5.71 -6.49
N GLU A 317 0.67 -4.83 -5.99
CA GLU A 317 0.58 -3.43 -6.41
C GLU A 317 1.77 -2.61 -5.91
N GLY A 318 2.31 -2.97 -4.73
CA GLY A 318 3.52 -2.40 -4.13
C GLY A 318 4.80 -3.07 -4.63
N PHE A 319 5.98 -2.61 -4.17
CA PHE A 319 7.26 -2.95 -4.79
C PHE A 319 8.04 -4.10 -4.14
N GLY A 320 7.62 -4.64 -2.99
CA GLY A 320 8.37 -5.62 -2.22
C GLY A 320 8.11 -5.51 -0.72
N SER A 321 8.88 -6.20 0.12
CA SER A 321 8.70 -6.23 1.58
C SER A 321 9.53 -5.19 2.36
N ASP A 322 10.55 -4.58 1.75
CA ASP A 322 11.48 -3.67 2.44
C ASP A 322 11.15 -2.17 2.22
N PRO A 323 11.10 -1.35 3.28
CA PRO A 323 10.78 0.08 3.19
C PRO A 323 11.76 0.93 2.37
N VAL A 324 13.04 0.54 2.25
CA VAL A 324 14.02 1.28 1.44
C VAL A 324 13.83 0.94 -0.04
N LEU A 325 13.60 -0.33 -0.38
CA LEU A 325 13.24 -0.72 -1.75
C LEU A 325 11.92 -0.07 -2.19
N GLN A 326 10.88 -0.17 -1.37
CA GLN A 326 9.58 0.48 -1.57
C GLN A 326 9.71 2.00 -1.71
N GLY A 327 10.43 2.66 -0.80
CA GLY A 327 10.61 4.12 -0.81
C GLY A 327 11.37 4.64 -2.04
N VAL A 328 12.43 3.93 -2.47
CA VAL A 328 13.15 4.27 -3.72
C VAL A 328 12.25 4.07 -4.94
N ALA A 329 11.57 2.92 -5.04
CA ALA A 329 10.76 2.60 -6.21
C ALA A 329 9.52 3.51 -6.34
N ALA A 330 8.89 3.87 -5.22
CA ALA A 330 7.83 4.87 -5.17
C ALA A 330 8.36 6.24 -5.61
N ALA A 331 9.49 6.71 -5.04
CA ALA A 331 10.08 8.00 -5.36
C ALA A 331 10.41 8.17 -6.85
N GLU A 332 11.06 7.19 -7.49
CA GLU A 332 11.37 7.27 -8.93
C GLU A 332 10.10 7.18 -9.80
N THR A 333 9.13 6.34 -9.42
CA THR A 333 7.84 6.26 -10.14
C THR A 333 7.06 7.57 -10.06
N ILE A 334 7.03 8.22 -8.89
CA ILE A 334 6.39 9.52 -8.66
C ILE A 334 7.04 10.61 -9.52
N ARG A 335 8.38 10.72 -9.49
CA ARG A 335 9.12 11.66 -10.36
C ARG A 335 8.81 11.43 -11.84
N GLY A 336 8.72 10.17 -12.26
CA GLY A 336 8.35 9.82 -13.63
C GLY A 336 6.96 10.31 -14.00
N ILE A 337 5.94 9.98 -13.20
CA ILE A 337 4.54 10.39 -13.44
C ILE A 337 4.45 11.93 -13.50
N GLN A 338 5.02 12.59 -12.49
CA GLN A 338 4.90 14.03 -12.28
C GLN A 338 5.73 14.86 -13.27
N SER A 339 6.77 14.30 -13.90
CA SER A 339 7.48 14.95 -15.01
C SER A 339 6.58 15.29 -16.21
N ASN A 340 5.42 14.61 -16.33
CA ASN A 340 4.40 14.90 -17.34
C ASN A 340 3.37 15.95 -16.88
N GLY A 341 3.46 16.49 -15.66
CA GLY A 341 2.48 17.40 -15.07
C GLY A 341 1.22 16.73 -14.53
N VAL A 342 1.17 15.39 -14.51
CA VAL A 342 0.08 14.61 -13.85
C VAL A 342 0.42 14.49 -12.38
N MET A 343 -0.55 14.75 -11.49
CA MET A 343 -0.37 14.56 -10.05
C MET A 343 -0.32 13.07 -9.71
N ALA A 344 0.70 12.62 -8.97
CA ALA A 344 0.76 11.25 -8.47
C ALA A 344 0.08 11.13 -7.09
N THR A 345 -0.32 9.91 -6.72
CA THR A 345 -0.94 9.61 -5.43
C THR A 345 -0.21 8.49 -4.72
N ALA A 346 0.46 8.78 -3.61
CA ALA A 346 1.02 7.73 -2.76
C ALA A 346 -0.11 7.02 -1.99
N LYS A 347 -0.28 5.70 -2.19
CA LYS A 347 -1.36 4.92 -1.56
C LYS A 347 -0.89 3.58 -0.97
N HIS A 348 -1.59 2.97 -0.01
CA HIS A 348 -2.69 3.51 0.80
C HIS A 348 -2.14 3.84 2.21
N TYR A 349 -2.33 5.08 2.66
CA TYR A 349 -1.74 5.61 3.90
C TYR A 349 -2.68 5.37 5.10
N VAL A 350 -2.36 4.52 6.06
CA VAL A 350 -1.23 3.57 6.14
C VAL A 350 -1.71 2.32 6.91
N MET A 351 -0.98 1.21 6.85
CA MET A 351 -1.33 -0.08 7.48
C MET A 351 -2.49 -0.88 6.85
N ASN A 352 -2.78 -0.71 5.55
CA ASN A 352 -3.72 -1.59 4.84
C ASN A 352 -3.00 -2.89 4.39
N GLU A 353 -2.57 -3.70 5.36
CA GLU A 353 -1.71 -4.88 5.13
C GLU A 353 -2.46 -6.18 4.78
N GLN A 354 -3.79 -6.19 4.92
CA GLN A 354 -4.66 -7.29 4.47
C GLN A 354 -5.98 -6.73 3.93
N GLU A 355 -6.66 -7.49 3.07
CA GLU A 355 -7.96 -7.10 2.55
C GLU A 355 -9.11 -7.47 3.50
N HIS A 356 -9.05 -8.64 4.14
CA HIS A 356 -10.12 -9.09 5.06
C HIS A 356 -10.44 -8.03 6.11
N PHE A 357 -11.72 -7.67 6.19
CA PHE A 357 -12.26 -6.66 7.11
C PHE A 357 -11.76 -5.22 6.89
N ARG A 358 -11.13 -4.88 5.76
CA ARG A 358 -10.62 -3.52 5.48
C ARG A 358 -11.71 -2.44 5.58
N GLN A 359 -12.95 -2.74 5.19
CA GLN A 359 -14.10 -1.83 5.27
C GLN A 359 -15.34 -2.48 5.90
N PRO A 360 -16.27 -1.67 6.45
CA PRO A 360 -17.56 -2.17 6.93
C PRO A 360 -18.37 -2.86 5.83
N PHE A 361 -19.11 -3.89 6.23
CA PHE A 361 -20.08 -4.69 5.47
C PHE A 361 -19.54 -5.57 4.34
N GLU A 362 -18.30 -5.39 3.85
CA GLU A 362 -17.70 -6.23 2.80
C GLU A 362 -17.57 -7.72 3.21
N TRP A 363 -17.33 -8.00 4.51
CA TRP A 363 -17.41 -9.35 5.11
C TRP A 363 -18.60 -9.50 6.07
N GLY A 364 -19.71 -8.79 5.84
CA GLY A 364 -20.94 -8.92 6.63
C GLY A 364 -20.89 -8.37 8.06
N ILE A 365 -19.77 -7.79 8.51
CA ILE A 365 -19.63 -7.13 9.82
C ILE A 365 -19.76 -5.59 9.70
N PRO A 366 -20.33 -4.87 10.67
CA PRO A 366 -20.59 -3.43 10.55
C PRO A 366 -19.35 -2.53 10.78
N SER A 367 -18.16 -3.12 10.89
CA SER A 367 -16.92 -2.44 11.29
C SER A 367 -15.77 -2.81 10.35
N ALA A 368 -14.84 -1.87 10.15
CA ALA A 368 -13.53 -2.20 9.62
C ALA A 368 -12.61 -2.70 10.75
N MET A 369 -11.61 -3.51 10.41
CA MET A 369 -10.54 -3.88 11.34
C MET A 369 -9.72 -2.66 11.81
N SER A 370 -9.03 -2.84 12.95
CA SER A 370 -7.96 -1.97 13.42
C SER A 370 -6.61 -2.65 13.25
N ALA A 371 -5.74 -2.03 12.48
CA ALA A 371 -4.31 -2.30 12.45
C ALA A 371 -3.65 -1.59 13.64
N ASN A 372 -3.18 -2.35 14.62
CA ASN A 372 -2.60 -1.80 15.84
C ASN A 372 -1.07 -1.86 15.76
N ILE A 373 -0.42 -0.70 15.82
CA ILE A 373 1.03 -0.57 15.53
C ILE A 373 1.69 0.41 16.50
N GLY A 374 2.89 0.03 16.95
CA GLY A 374 3.74 0.89 17.79
C GLY A 374 4.45 1.98 16.97
N ASP A 375 4.54 3.18 17.57
CA ASP A 375 5.07 4.41 16.95
C ASP A 375 6.44 4.24 16.26
N ARG A 376 7.36 3.46 16.87
CA ARG A 376 8.68 3.16 16.27
C ARG A 376 8.60 2.33 14.99
N ALA A 377 7.81 1.25 14.99
CA ALA A 377 7.63 0.39 13.83
C ALA A 377 6.92 1.16 12.69
N LEU A 378 5.92 1.97 13.05
CA LEU A 378 5.24 2.87 12.13
C LEU A 378 6.23 3.78 11.38
N HIS A 379 7.14 4.47 12.08
CA HIS A 379 8.11 5.37 11.46
C HIS A 379 9.25 4.65 10.70
N GLU A 380 9.81 3.56 11.23
CA GLU A 380 10.96 2.85 10.63
C GLU A 380 10.60 1.91 9.47
N VAL A 381 9.32 1.56 9.33
CA VAL A 381 8.83 0.60 8.31
C VAL A 381 7.73 1.22 7.46
N PHE A 382 6.53 1.41 8.00
CA PHE A 382 5.33 1.64 7.19
C PHE A 382 5.22 3.07 6.65
N VAL A 383 5.70 4.08 7.38
CA VAL A 383 5.72 5.50 6.99
C VAL A 383 6.96 5.86 6.17
N TRP A 384 8.06 5.11 6.29
CA TRP A 384 9.31 5.35 5.56
C TRP A 384 9.13 5.57 4.04
N PRO A 385 8.40 4.72 3.27
CA PRO A 385 8.21 4.95 1.84
C PRO A 385 7.38 6.19 1.53
N PHE A 386 6.45 6.59 2.40
CA PHE A 386 5.70 7.84 2.25
C PHE A 386 6.58 9.06 2.53
N ALA A 387 7.49 9.00 3.50
CA ALA A 387 8.48 10.06 3.73
C ALA A 387 9.40 10.29 2.51
N GLU A 388 9.88 9.21 1.87
CA GLU A 388 10.64 9.32 0.62
C GLU A 388 9.77 9.80 -0.57
N SER A 389 8.48 9.44 -0.60
CA SER A 389 7.52 9.92 -1.60
C SER A 389 7.25 11.43 -1.49
N ILE A 390 7.13 11.97 -0.28
CA ILE A 390 6.96 13.40 -0.03
C ILE A 390 8.26 14.16 -0.36
N ARG A 391 9.42 13.56 -0.10
CA ARG A 391 10.72 14.10 -0.56
C ARG A 391 10.91 13.95 -2.09
N ALA A 392 10.16 13.06 -2.74
CA ALA A 392 10.02 12.98 -4.19
C ALA A 392 8.90 13.87 -4.74
N ASP A 393 8.40 14.80 -3.91
CA ASP A 393 7.47 15.87 -4.27
C ASP A 393 6.05 15.39 -4.64
N VAL A 394 5.57 14.30 -4.03
CA VAL A 394 4.26 13.72 -4.37
C VAL A 394 3.10 14.71 -4.16
N ALA A 395 2.24 14.84 -5.18
CA ALA A 395 1.12 15.78 -5.20
C ALA A 395 0.00 15.44 -4.20
N SER A 396 -0.26 14.14 -4.01
CA SER A 396 -1.39 13.66 -3.23
C SER A 396 -1.06 12.39 -2.45
N VAL A 397 -1.79 12.17 -1.35
CA VAL A 397 -1.73 10.95 -0.54
C VAL A 397 -3.16 10.42 -0.38
N MET A 398 -3.35 9.12 -0.56
CA MET A 398 -4.65 8.47 -0.36
C MET A 398 -4.69 7.80 1.02
N CYS A 399 -5.58 8.23 1.90
CA CYS A 399 -5.80 7.58 3.18
C CYS A 399 -6.62 6.28 3.02
N ALA A 400 -6.28 5.27 3.82
CA ALA A 400 -6.80 3.91 3.67
C ALA A 400 -8.17 3.65 4.35
N TYR A 401 -8.77 2.49 4.06
CA TYR A 401 -10.10 2.08 4.54
C TYR A 401 -10.20 1.82 6.04
N GLN A 402 -9.23 1.06 6.55
CA GLN A 402 -9.22 0.47 7.87
C GLN A 402 -8.87 1.48 8.97
N LYS A 403 -9.04 1.05 10.22
CA LYS A 403 -8.60 1.82 11.39
C LYS A 403 -7.13 1.55 11.67
N VAL A 404 -6.45 2.55 12.22
CA VAL A 404 -5.12 2.41 12.84
C VAL A 404 -5.24 2.88 14.27
N ASN A 405 -4.86 2.02 15.23
CA ASN A 405 -5.09 2.24 16.66
C ASN A 405 -6.52 2.76 16.93
N ASN A 406 -7.52 2.04 16.39
CA ASN A 406 -8.96 2.25 16.50
C ASN A 406 -9.57 3.56 15.94
N SER A 407 -8.81 4.43 15.25
CA SER A 407 -9.35 5.53 14.43
C SER A 407 -9.17 5.27 12.92
N HIS A 408 -10.19 5.54 12.10
CA HIS A 408 -10.12 5.34 10.64
C HIS A 408 -9.02 6.19 10.00
N SER A 409 -8.25 5.62 9.08
CA SER A 409 -7.06 6.29 8.51
C SER A 409 -7.38 7.65 7.86
N CYS A 410 -8.59 7.82 7.32
CA CYS A 410 -9.08 9.08 6.74
C CYS A 410 -9.60 10.14 7.73
N GLU A 411 -9.51 9.90 9.03
CA GLU A 411 -9.83 10.87 10.10
C GLU A 411 -8.89 10.79 11.31
N ASN A 412 -7.85 9.95 11.22
CA ASN A 412 -6.85 9.77 12.27
C ASN A 412 -5.90 10.97 12.31
N SER A 413 -6.07 11.82 13.32
CA SER A 413 -5.34 13.08 13.43
C SER A 413 -3.84 12.89 13.70
N LYS A 414 -3.39 11.92 14.49
CA LYS A 414 -1.95 11.63 14.63
C LYS A 414 -1.33 11.20 13.29
N LEU A 415 -2.01 10.38 12.49
CA LEU A 415 -1.50 9.95 11.18
C LEU A 415 -1.46 11.08 10.14
N LEU A 416 -2.57 11.81 9.97
CA LEU A 416 -2.70 12.81 8.89
C LEU A 416 -2.20 14.20 9.29
N ASN A 417 -2.51 14.68 10.50
CA ASN A 417 -2.06 15.99 10.97
C ASN A 417 -0.64 15.91 11.54
N GLY A 418 -0.40 14.99 12.48
CA GLY A 418 0.87 14.91 13.21
C GLY A 418 2.03 14.39 12.35
N ILE A 419 1.89 13.18 11.79
CA ILE A 419 2.94 12.55 11.01
C ILE A 419 2.97 13.12 9.59
N LEU A 420 1.89 12.99 8.81
CA LEU A 420 1.92 13.35 7.40
C LEU A 420 2.11 14.86 7.15
N LYS A 421 1.28 15.72 7.73
CA LYS A 421 1.28 17.16 7.44
C LYS A 421 2.34 17.95 8.21
N ASP A 422 2.57 17.67 9.49
CA ASP A 422 3.56 18.41 10.29
C ASP A 422 4.97 17.79 10.26
N GLU A 423 5.13 16.53 10.67
CA GLU A 423 6.45 15.91 10.70
C GLU A 423 7.04 15.75 9.29
N LEU A 424 6.32 15.10 8.38
CA LEU A 424 6.80 14.90 7.01
C LEU A 424 6.64 16.15 6.12
N GLY A 425 6.07 17.24 6.65
CA GLY A 425 5.95 18.52 5.96
C GLY A 425 5.15 18.46 4.66
N PHE A 426 4.17 17.56 4.54
CA PHE A 426 3.44 17.34 3.29
C PHE A 426 2.67 18.59 2.82
N GLN A 427 3.04 19.11 1.64
CA GLN A 427 2.43 20.30 1.02
C GLN A 427 1.28 19.98 0.05
N GLY A 428 1.09 18.72 -0.35
CA GLY A 428 -0.01 18.30 -1.21
C GLY A 428 -1.36 18.18 -0.48
N PHE A 429 -2.30 17.46 -1.09
CA PHE A 429 -3.62 17.18 -0.53
C PHE A 429 -3.83 15.70 -0.18
N VAL A 430 -4.58 15.44 0.89
CA VAL A 430 -5.02 14.09 1.29
C VAL A 430 -6.39 13.79 0.69
N GLN A 431 -6.49 12.75 -0.12
CA GLN A 431 -7.77 12.21 -0.58
C GLN A 431 -8.15 10.94 0.16
N SER A 432 -9.44 10.60 0.21
CA SER A 432 -9.87 9.28 0.66
C SER A 432 -9.68 8.24 -0.44
N ASP A 433 -9.47 6.99 -0.03
CA ASP A 433 -9.88 5.84 -0.84
C ASP A 433 -11.43 5.83 -0.97
N TRP A 434 -11.98 5.06 -1.90
CA TRP A 434 -13.38 5.18 -2.34
C TRP A 434 -14.36 4.71 -1.25
N LEU A 435 -15.11 5.63 -0.64
CA LEU A 435 -15.88 5.42 0.61
C LEU A 435 -15.04 5.16 1.88
N ALA A 436 -13.73 5.44 1.91
CA ALA A 436 -12.96 5.34 3.16
C ALA A 436 -13.30 6.43 4.19
N GLN A 437 -13.95 7.53 3.78
CA GLN A 437 -14.45 8.56 4.68
C GLN A 437 -15.60 8.03 5.56
N ARG A 438 -15.49 8.16 6.89
CA ARG A 438 -16.53 7.67 7.84
C ARG A 438 -17.24 8.77 8.63
N SER A 439 -16.76 10.01 8.58
CA SER A 439 -17.42 11.17 9.21
C SER A 439 -17.33 12.43 8.36
N GLY A 440 -18.21 13.41 8.60
CA GLY A 440 -18.14 14.73 7.97
C GLY A 440 -17.13 15.66 8.66
N ILE A 441 -17.40 16.01 9.92
CA ILE A 441 -16.60 17.00 10.67
C ILE A 441 -15.26 16.41 11.13
N ASN A 442 -15.23 15.18 11.64
CA ASN A 442 -14.00 14.62 12.23
C ASN A 442 -12.94 14.30 11.17
N SER A 443 -13.31 13.85 9.96
CA SER A 443 -12.37 13.72 8.84
C SER A 443 -11.81 15.07 8.37
N ALA A 444 -12.65 16.10 8.30
CA ALA A 444 -12.23 17.45 7.92
C ALA A 444 -11.21 18.03 8.91
N LEU A 445 -11.44 17.91 10.21
CA LEU A 445 -10.52 18.38 11.26
C LEU A 445 -9.30 17.44 11.41
N GLY A 446 -9.53 16.14 11.23
CA GLY A 446 -8.53 15.07 11.34
C GLY A 446 -7.49 15.06 10.22
N GLY A 447 -7.72 15.79 9.13
CA GLY A 447 -6.69 16.11 8.14
C GLY A 447 -7.02 15.81 6.68
N LEU A 448 -8.20 15.24 6.39
CA LEU A 448 -8.63 14.98 5.01
C LEU A 448 -8.81 16.30 4.23
N ASP A 449 -8.47 16.31 2.94
CA ASP A 449 -8.65 17.46 2.03
C ASP A 449 -9.64 17.19 0.88
N MET A 450 -9.79 15.94 0.46
CA MET A 450 -10.67 15.54 -0.65
C MET A 450 -11.44 14.24 -0.35
N SER A 451 -12.76 14.27 -0.49
CA SER A 451 -13.65 13.11 -0.36
C SER A 451 -13.88 12.44 -1.71
N MET A 452 -13.63 11.14 -1.82
CA MET A 452 -13.83 10.33 -3.02
C MET A 452 -14.63 9.04 -2.74
N PRO A 453 -15.55 8.64 -3.64
CA PRO A 453 -16.02 9.36 -4.83
C PRO A 453 -16.97 10.54 -4.50
N GLY A 454 -17.19 10.84 -3.21
CA GLY A 454 -18.04 11.94 -2.71
C GLY A 454 -19.37 11.48 -2.09
N ASP A 455 -19.80 10.26 -2.39
CA ASP A 455 -20.83 9.55 -1.63
C ASP A 455 -20.39 9.36 -0.16
N GLY A 456 -21.35 9.18 0.76
CA GLY A 456 -21.10 9.10 2.20
C GLY A 456 -20.75 7.71 2.70
N LEU A 457 -21.74 7.00 3.27
CA LEU A 457 -21.56 5.65 3.83
C LEU A 457 -21.99 4.52 2.87
N HIS A 458 -22.59 4.86 1.74
CA HIS A 458 -23.18 3.91 0.78
C HIS A 458 -22.87 4.31 -0.66
N TRP A 459 -22.65 3.33 -1.53
CA TRP A 459 -22.34 3.55 -2.94
C TRP A 459 -23.53 4.13 -3.70
N ALA A 460 -23.29 5.23 -4.43
CA ALA A 460 -24.20 5.82 -5.40
C ALA A 460 -25.63 6.06 -4.88
N ASP A 461 -25.80 6.41 -3.61
CA ASP A 461 -27.10 6.75 -3.02
C ASP A 461 -27.39 8.26 -3.06
N GLY A 462 -26.35 9.08 -3.29
CA GLY A 462 -26.44 10.53 -3.37
C GLY A 462 -26.46 11.25 -2.02
N LYS A 463 -26.09 10.58 -0.92
CA LYS A 463 -25.99 11.16 0.43
C LYS A 463 -24.53 11.38 0.82
N PRO A 464 -23.98 12.59 0.71
CA PRO A 464 -22.57 12.85 1.02
C PRO A 464 -22.35 13.07 2.52
N LEU A 465 -21.15 12.73 3.01
CA LEU A 465 -20.64 13.20 4.30
C LEU A 465 -20.08 14.63 4.21
N TRP A 466 -19.62 15.04 3.02
CA TRP A 466 -19.27 16.42 2.67
C TRP A 466 -20.28 17.03 1.68
N GLY A 467 -19.86 17.74 0.63
CA GLY A 467 -20.77 18.49 -0.24
C GLY A 467 -21.67 19.42 0.57
N SER A 468 -22.98 19.35 0.36
CA SER A 468 -23.99 20.09 1.15
C SER A 468 -23.79 20.04 2.67
N GLN A 469 -23.27 18.94 3.24
CA GLN A 469 -23.01 18.84 4.68
C GLN A 469 -21.79 19.67 5.11
N LEU A 470 -20.74 19.74 4.29
CA LEU A 470 -19.56 20.57 4.56
C LEU A 470 -19.91 22.06 4.43
N THR A 471 -20.73 22.45 3.45
CA THR A 471 -21.32 23.80 3.36
C THR A 471 -22.06 24.16 4.64
N ARG A 472 -22.91 23.27 5.17
CA ARG A 472 -23.65 23.48 6.41
C ARG A 472 -22.71 23.59 7.63
N ALA A 473 -21.71 22.71 7.73
CA ALA A 473 -20.74 22.66 8.82
C ALA A 473 -19.86 23.92 8.91
N VAL A 474 -19.51 24.52 7.77
CA VAL A 474 -18.76 25.79 7.73
C VAL A 474 -19.64 26.97 8.13
N LEU A 475 -20.89 27.03 7.63
CA LEU A 475 -21.81 28.12 8.00
C LEU A 475 -22.19 28.10 9.49
N ASN A 476 -22.38 26.91 10.08
CA ASN A 476 -22.69 26.76 11.50
C ASN A 476 -21.45 26.74 12.42
N THR A 477 -20.26 26.98 11.88
CA THR A 477 -18.96 27.08 12.58
C THR A 477 -18.45 25.79 13.25
N SER A 478 -19.02 24.62 12.94
CA SER A 478 -18.48 23.32 13.39
C SER A 478 -17.23 22.87 12.60
N VAL A 479 -17.03 23.40 11.39
CA VAL A 479 -15.74 23.36 10.68
C VAL A 479 -15.28 24.80 10.45
N PRO A 480 -14.09 25.21 10.93
CA PRO A 480 -13.55 26.54 10.65
C PRO A 480 -13.38 26.79 9.15
N ILE A 481 -13.74 27.98 8.65
CA ILE A 481 -13.55 28.35 7.24
C ILE A 481 -12.07 28.29 6.82
N GLU A 482 -11.15 28.55 7.76
CA GLU A 482 -9.71 28.38 7.57
C GLU A 482 -9.35 26.93 7.18
N ARG A 483 -9.98 25.93 7.82
CA ARG A 483 -9.72 24.52 7.50
C ARG A 483 -10.14 24.23 6.07
N LEU A 484 -11.34 24.67 5.65
CA LEU A 484 -11.79 24.52 4.26
C LEU A 484 -10.87 25.28 3.28
N ASN A 485 -10.45 26.50 3.61
CA ASN A 485 -9.52 27.26 2.78
C ASN A 485 -8.21 26.47 2.57
N ASP A 486 -7.61 25.89 3.62
CA ASP A 486 -6.41 25.06 3.49
C ASP A 486 -6.62 23.83 2.58
N MET A 487 -7.73 23.10 2.72
CA MET A 487 -8.07 21.97 1.83
C MET A 487 -8.03 22.38 0.36
N VAL A 488 -8.72 23.48 0.01
CA VAL A 488 -8.79 23.96 -1.37
C VAL A 488 -7.44 24.51 -1.82
N THR A 489 -6.70 25.19 -0.93
CA THR A 489 -5.36 25.72 -1.24
C THR A 489 -4.41 24.59 -1.60
N ARG A 490 -4.39 23.49 -0.84
CA ARG A 490 -3.59 22.29 -1.13
C ARG A 490 -3.86 21.72 -2.52
N ILE A 491 -5.14 21.57 -2.87
CA ILE A 491 -5.58 21.03 -4.17
C ILE A 491 -5.20 21.97 -5.33
N VAL A 492 -5.45 23.28 -5.17
CA VAL A 492 -5.15 24.29 -6.19
C VAL A 492 -3.64 24.53 -6.32
N ALA A 493 -2.88 24.49 -5.23
CA ALA A 493 -1.42 24.60 -5.24
C ALA A 493 -0.80 23.42 -6.00
N ALA A 494 -1.23 22.18 -5.74
CA ALA A 494 -0.75 21.02 -6.49
C ALA A 494 -1.08 21.14 -8.00
N TRP A 495 -2.27 21.62 -8.35
CA TRP A 495 -2.65 21.89 -9.74
C TRP A 495 -1.75 22.94 -10.44
N TYR A 496 -1.35 24.01 -9.73
CA TYR A 496 -0.36 24.99 -10.25
C TYR A 496 1.07 24.42 -10.32
N HIS A 497 1.48 23.70 -9.28
CA HIS A 497 2.84 23.17 -9.13
C HIS A 497 3.21 22.21 -10.27
N PHE A 498 2.25 21.38 -10.70
CA PHE A 498 2.41 20.50 -11.87
C PHE A 498 1.97 21.12 -13.21
N GLY A 499 1.77 22.45 -13.26
CA GLY A 499 1.51 23.22 -14.48
C GLY A 499 0.22 22.85 -15.20
N GLN A 500 -0.79 22.37 -14.48
CA GLN A 500 -2.09 21.98 -15.05
C GLN A 500 -2.98 23.19 -15.40
N ASP A 501 -2.61 24.38 -14.95
CA ASP A 501 -3.21 25.65 -15.38
C ASP A 501 -2.91 25.97 -16.85
N ALA A 502 -1.77 25.52 -17.36
CA ALA A 502 -1.37 25.64 -18.76
C ALA A 502 -1.94 24.54 -19.68
N TRP A 503 -2.73 23.60 -19.16
CA TRP A 503 -3.38 22.57 -19.97
C TRP A 503 -4.55 23.13 -20.78
N GLU A 504 -4.92 22.42 -21.86
CA GLU A 504 -6.13 22.73 -22.61
C GLU A 504 -7.35 22.57 -21.71
N ARG A 505 -8.19 23.61 -21.67
CA ARG A 505 -9.34 23.66 -20.76
C ARG A 505 -10.45 22.73 -21.24
N PRO A 506 -11.18 22.07 -20.32
CA PRO A 506 -12.33 21.26 -20.67
C PRO A 506 -13.49 22.11 -21.22
N PRO A 507 -14.49 21.48 -21.85
CA PRO A 507 -15.73 22.13 -22.23
C PRO A 507 -16.39 22.84 -21.03
N PRO A 508 -17.04 24.00 -21.22
CA PRO A 508 -17.36 24.64 -22.51
C PRO A 508 -16.27 25.60 -23.04
N VAL A 509 -15.10 25.69 -22.41
CA VAL A 509 -14.07 26.71 -22.73
C VAL A 509 -13.07 26.24 -23.79
N GLY A 510 -12.81 24.93 -23.87
CA GLY A 510 -11.96 24.29 -24.88
C GLY A 510 -12.31 22.81 -25.07
N ASP A 511 -11.48 22.06 -25.80
CA ASP A 511 -11.75 20.64 -26.15
C ASP A 511 -11.01 19.62 -25.24
N GLY A 512 -10.36 20.11 -24.17
CA GLY A 512 -9.54 19.33 -23.24
C GLY A 512 -10.33 18.53 -22.20
N GLY A 513 -9.63 18.11 -21.13
CA GLY A 513 -10.17 17.23 -20.10
C GLY A 513 -10.24 15.75 -20.53
N PRO A 514 -10.91 14.89 -19.73
CA PRO A 514 -11.00 13.46 -19.99
C PRO A 514 -11.60 13.15 -21.36
N ASN A 515 -10.99 12.18 -22.06
CA ASN A 515 -11.38 11.80 -23.41
C ASN A 515 -11.76 10.31 -23.56
N PHE A 516 -12.02 9.66 -22.43
CA PHE A 516 -12.52 8.30 -22.29
C PHE A 516 -13.56 8.26 -21.15
N SER A 517 -14.34 7.17 -21.07
CA SER A 517 -15.28 6.91 -19.99
C SER A 517 -14.93 5.63 -19.25
N SER A 518 -14.88 5.68 -17.92
CA SER A 518 -14.61 4.53 -17.06
C SER A 518 -15.75 3.49 -17.03
N TRP A 519 -16.88 3.77 -17.68
CA TRP A 519 -18.14 3.05 -17.46
C TRP A 519 -18.73 2.40 -18.72
N THR A 520 -18.12 2.64 -19.88
CA THR A 520 -18.61 2.14 -21.18
C THR A 520 -17.52 2.22 -22.24
N ASP A 521 -17.44 1.22 -23.11
CA ASP A 521 -16.59 1.24 -24.32
C ASP A 521 -17.25 2.03 -25.48
N GLY A 522 -18.52 2.41 -25.32
CA GLY A 522 -19.30 3.08 -26.35
C GLY A 522 -18.87 4.53 -26.57
N GLN A 523 -18.85 4.97 -27.83
CA GLN A 523 -18.50 6.35 -28.17
C GLN A 523 -19.44 7.38 -27.50
N LEU A 524 -20.72 7.02 -27.41
CA LEU A 524 -21.79 7.85 -26.90
C LEU A 524 -22.39 7.24 -25.64
N ASP A 525 -22.61 8.07 -24.62
CA ASP A 525 -23.36 7.72 -23.42
C ASP A 525 -24.00 8.98 -22.82
N TRP A 526 -24.72 8.82 -21.72
CA TRP A 526 -25.11 9.93 -20.85
C TRP A 526 -23.87 10.62 -20.29
N ASP A 527 -23.92 11.95 -20.20
CA ASP A 527 -22.98 12.79 -19.47
C ASP A 527 -22.69 12.31 -18.03
N HIS A 528 -23.71 11.72 -17.39
CA HIS A 528 -23.65 11.12 -16.06
C HIS A 528 -24.20 9.68 -16.10
N HIS A 529 -23.31 8.69 -16.22
CA HIS A 529 -23.67 7.28 -16.42
C HIS A 529 -24.68 6.73 -15.39
N ALA A 530 -24.50 7.00 -14.09
CA ALA A 530 -25.43 6.55 -13.06
C ALA A 530 -26.76 7.35 -12.95
N ALA A 531 -27.00 8.33 -13.82
CA ALA A 531 -28.21 9.14 -13.86
C ALA A 531 -28.83 9.26 -15.28
N PRO A 532 -29.29 8.14 -15.88
CA PRO A 532 -29.85 8.14 -17.22
C PRO A 532 -31.04 9.11 -17.37
N GLY A 533 -31.02 9.90 -18.45
CA GLY A 533 -31.95 11.01 -18.70
C GLY A 533 -31.36 12.42 -18.52
N GLY A 534 -30.03 12.53 -18.40
CA GLY A 534 -29.24 13.74 -18.64
C GLY A 534 -29.05 14.04 -20.13
N ASP A 535 -27.99 14.77 -20.50
CA ASP A 535 -27.64 14.99 -21.91
C ASP A 535 -26.81 13.82 -22.45
N TYR A 536 -26.94 13.51 -23.75
CA TYR A 536 -26.25 12.39 -24.41
C TYR A 536 -25.06 12.93 -25.21
N ALA A 537 -23.85 12.49 -24.88
CA ALA A 537 -22.59 13.13 -25.29
C ALA A 537 -21.57 12.12 -25.83
N VAL A 538 -20.51 12.63 -26.48
CA VAL A 538 -19.32 11.83 -26.83
C VAL A 538 -18.45 11.68 -25.58
N VAL A 539 -18.41 10.47 -25.03
CA VAL A 539 -17.68 10.15 -23.80
C VAL A 539 -16.36 9.43 -24.05
N ASN A 540 -16.24 8.71 -25.18
CA ASN A 540 -14.99 8.12 -25.65
C ASN A 540 -14.54 8.76 -26.97
N LYS A 541 -13.30 9.24 -27.01
CA LYS A 541 -12.63 9.78 -28.23
C LYS A 541 -11.61 8.80 -28.82
N TYR A 542 -11.40 7.62 -28.23
CA TYR A 542 -10.45 6.58 -28.68
C TYR A 542 -9.02 7.08 -28.92
N VAL A 543 -8.53 7.95 -28.01
CA VAL A 543 -7.17 8.51 -28.11
C VAL A 543 -6.13 7.43 -27.84
N ASP A 544 -5.25 7.17 -28.81
CA ASP A 544 -4.10 6.28 -28.64
C ASP A 544 -3.05 6.92 -27.73
N ALA A 545 -3.07 6.47 -26.48
CA ALA A 545 -2.19 6.95 -25.43
C ALA A 545 -0.94 6.06 -25.31
N GLY A 546 -1.08 4.74 -25.44
CA GLY A 546 -0.04 3.74 -25.16
C GLY A 546 0.95 3.45 -26.29
N ALA A 547 0.76 4.00 -27.49
CA ALA A 547 1.66 3.81 -28.62
C ALA A 547 3.15 3.99 -28.27
N GLY A 548 3.90 2.88 -28.35
CA GLY A 548 5.35 2.82 -28.14
C GLY A 548 5.81 2.41 -26.74
N HIS A 549 4.92 2.27 -25.74
CA HIS A 549 5.33 1.93 -24.37
C HIS A 549 5.48 0.42 -24.11
N GLY A 550 5.08 -0.45 -25.05
CA GLY A 550 5.28 -1.90 -24.97
C GLY A 550 6.75 -2.30 -24.75
N ASP A 551 7.71 -1.59 -25.36
CA ASP A 551 9.15 -1.85 -25.16
C ASP A 551 9.59 -1.59 -23.72
N ILE A 552 8.98 -0.62 -23.02
CA ILE A 552 9.24 -0.34 -21.61
C ILE A 552 8.63 -1.45 -20.75
N ALA A 553 7.38 -1.86 -21.03
CA ALA A 553 6.74 -2.98 -20.36
C ALA A 553 7.56 -4.27 -20.49
N ARG A 554 8.06 -4.58 -21.69
CA ARG A 554 8.95 -5.73 -21.97
C ARG A 554 10.26 -5.66 -21.18
N ARG A 555 10.93 -4.50 -21.16
CA ARG A 555 12.18 -4.30 -20.41
C ARG A 555 11.98 -4.50 -18.91
N VAL A 556 10.95 -3.88 -18.32
CA VAL A 556 10.63 -4.04 -16.89
C VAL A 556 10.27 -5.49 -16.56
N ALA A 557 9.48 -6.15 -17.42
CA ALA A 557 9.14 -7.55 -17.24
C ALA A 557 10.38 -8.47 -17.31
N ALA A 558 11.19 -8.35 -18.36
CA ALA A 558 12.36 -9.20 -18.57
C ALA A 558 13.40 -9.01 -17.44
N GLU A 559 13.63 -7.77 -17.03
CA GLU A 559 14.59 -7.45 -15.98
C GLU A 559 14.07 -7.77 -14.56
N GLY A 560 12.74 -7.87 -14.38
CA GLY A 560 12.08 -8.31 -13.15
C GLY A 560 11.94 -9.83 -12.99
N ILE A 561 12.37 -10.63 -13.97
CA ILE A 561 12.43 -12.10 -13.85
C ILE A 561 13.62 -12.50 -12.99
N VAL A 562 13.36 -13.28 -11.94
CA VAL A 562 14.37 -13.74 -10.98
C VAL A 562 14.65 -15.23 -11.15
N LEU A 563 15.85 -15.56 -11.61
CA LEU A 563 16.34 -16.93 -11.71
C LEU A 563 16.86 -17.38 -10.33
N VAL A 564 16.21 -18.38 -9.72
CA VAL A 564 16.57 -18.85 -8.37
C VAL A 564 17.26 -20.22 -8.36
N LYS A 565 17.15 -21.00 -9.44
CA LYS A 565 17.84 -22.27 -9.63
C LYS A 565 18.28 -22.40 -11.10
N ASN A 566 19.51 -22.85 -11.33
CA ASN A 566 20.01 -23.20 -12.67
C ASN A 566 21.11 -24.28 -12.58
N VAL A 567 20.72 -25.55 -12.73
CA VAL A 567 21.60 -26.72 -12.69
C VAL A 567 22.11 -27.03 -14.10
N ASP A 568 23.38 -27.47 -14.19
CA ASP A 568 24.06 -27.85 -15.43
C ASP A 568 24.04 -26.80 -16.56
N ASN A 569 23.93 -25.52 -16.20
CA ASN A 569 23.70 -24.40 -17.12
C ASN A 569 22.54 -24.69 -18.10
N THR A 570 21.43 -25.23 -17.57
CA THR A 570 20.22 -25.55 -18.35
C THR A 570 19.63 -24.31 -19.02
N LEU A 571 19.76 -23.15 -18.37
CA LEU A 571 19.50 -21.85 -18.96
C LEU A 571 20.81 -21.07 -19.16
N PRO A 572 20.94 -20.28 -20.24
CA PRO A 572 19.94 -20.04 -21.29
C PRO A 572 19.73 -21.23 -22.25
N LEU A 573 18.53 -21.32 -22.80
CA LEU A 573 18.15 -22.28 -23.84
C LEU A 573 18.81 -21.93 -25.19
N SER A 574 19.03 -22.94 -26.03
CA SER A 574 19.43 -22.73 -27.42
C SER A 574 18.21 -22.57 -28.33
N ARG A 575 18.25 -21.57 -29.23
CA ARG A 575 17.32 -21.44 -30.37
C ARG A 575 17.54 -22.53 -31.44
N SER A 576 18.72 -23.15 -31.45
CA SER A 576 19.10 -24.26 -32.34
C SER A 576 19.83 -25.34 -31.54
N PRO A 577 19.11 -26.20 -30.79
CA PRO A 577 19.72 -27.27 -30.01
C PRO A 577 20.43 -28.29 -30.92
N ALA A 578 21.68 -28.65 -30.57
CA ALA A 578 22.50 -29.55 -31.36
C ALA A 578 22.23 -31.03 -30.98
N THR A 579 21.30 -31.67 -31.67
CA THR A 579 20.94 -33.08 -31.46
C THR A 579 20.94 -33.88 -32.76
N ASP A 580 21.30 -35.17 -32.69
CA ASP A 580 21.32 -36.11 -33.83
C ASP A 580 19.90 -36.50 -34.33
N GLY A 581 18.86 -35.82 -33.85
CA GLY A 581 17.46 -36.05 -34.17
C GLY A 581 16.59 -34.87 -33.74
N VAL A 582 15.27 -35.01 -33.92
CA VAL A 582 14.27 -33.97 -33.56
C VAL A 582 14.27 -33.75 -32.05
N TYR A 583 14.61 -32.53 -31.62
CA TYR A 583 14.52 -32.07 -30.23
C TYR A 583 13.06 -31.80 -29.86
N ARG A 584 12.59 -32.40 -28.76
CA ARG A 584 11.20 -32.33 -28.29
C ARG A 584 11.08 -31.51 -27.03
N VAL A 585 10.24 -30.48 -27.08
CA VAL A 585 9.93 -29.62 -25.94
C VAL A 585 8.47 -29.80 -25.57
N GLY A 586 8.22 -30.26 -24.34
CA GLY A 586 6.89 -30.18 -23.75
C GLY A 586 6.68 -28.83 -23.06
N ILE A 587 5.54 -28.19 -23.30
CA ILE A 587 5.13 -26.95 -22.60
C ILE A 587 3.87 -27.29 -21.80
N TYR A 588 3.94 -27.22 -20.47
CA TYR A 588 2.91 -27.72 -19.57
C TYR A 588 2.37 -26.62 -18.67
N GLY A 589 1.07 -26.68 -18.39
CA GLY A 589 0.38 -25.76 -17.50
C GLY A 589 -0.52 -24.80 -18.25
N ASP A 590 -1.66 -24.47 -17.65
CA ASP A 590 -2.60 -23.50 -18.22
C ASP A 590 -1.99 -22.09 -18.28
N ASP A 591 -1.15 -21.74 -17.30
CA ASP A 591 -0.37 -20.51 -17.20
C ASP A 591 0.60 -20.24 -18.38
N ALA A 592 0.83 -21.21 -19.26
CA ALA A 592 1.54 -20.98 -20.51
C ALA A 592 0.69 -20.33 -21.62
N GLY A 593 -0.64 -20.29 -21.47
CA GLY A 593 -1.59 -20.00 -22.57
C GLY A 593 -2.44 -18.72 -22.41
N PRO A 594 -3.15 -18.30 -23.49
CA PRO A 594 -3.87 -17.01 -23.56
C PRO A 594 -5.30 -17.00 -22.97
N ALA A 595 -5.77 -18.11 -22.38
CA ALA A 595 -7.13 -18.26 -21.84
C ALA A 595 -8.27 -17.90 -22.83
N MET A 596 -9.35 -17.31 -22.31
CA MET A 596 -10.52 -16.81 -23.05
C MET A 596 -10.30 -15.39 -23.63
N GLY A 597 -9.08 -14.86 -23.58
CA GLY A 597 -8.73 -13.47 -23.91
C GLY A 597 -8.37 -12.66 -22.65
N PRO A 598 -7.49 -11.64 -22.77
CA PRO A 598 -6.84 -11.03 -21.61
C PRO A 598 -7.77 -10.17 -20.73
N ASN A 599 -8.85 -9.64 -21.32
CA ASN A 599 -9.84 -8.80 -20.63
C ASN A 599 -11.15 -9.54 -20.36
N ALA A 600 -11.19 -10.87 -20.53
CA ALA A 600 -12.43 -11.66 -20.46
C ALA A 600 -13.11 -11.68 -19.07
N CYS A 601 -12.40 -11.23 -18.02
CA CYS A 601 -12.94 -11.03 -16.68
C CYS A 601 -12.78 -9.57 -16.27
N THR A 602 -13.86 -8.97 -15.75
CA THR A 602 -13.89 -7.62 -15.17
C THR A 602 -12.84 -7.49 -14.07
N ASP A 603 -12.10 -6.37 -14.06
CA ASP A 603 -11.03 -6.08 -13.08
C ASP A 603 -10.04 -7.23 -12.88
N ARG A 604 -9.84 -8.04 -13.93
CA ARG A 604 -9.02 -9.27 -13.98
C ARG A 604 -9.38 -10.31 -12.91
N GLY A 605 -10.61 -10.30 -12.40
CA GLY A 605 -11.12 -11.16 -11.32
C GLY A 605 -11.26 -12.66 -11.64
N CYS A 606 -10.28 -13.28 -12.29
CA CYS A 606 -10.22 -14.72 -12.53
C CYS A 606 -8.80 -15.18 -12.90
N ASN A 607 -8.37 -16.32 -12.34
CA ASN A 607 -7.08 -16.92 -12.66
C ASN A 607 -7.21 -17.95 -13.82
N GLN A 608 -7.24 -17.48 -15.06
CA GLN A 608 -7.27 -18.32 -16.26
C GLN A 608 -6.09 -18.03 -17.18
N GLY A 609 -5.45 -19.08 -17.71
CA GLY A 609 -4.26 -18.93 -18.55
C GLY A 609 -3.11 -18.25 -17.81
N THR A 610 -2.28 -17.52 -18.57
CA THR A 610 -1.08 -16.83 -18.08
C THR A 610 -1.42 -15.65 -17.17
N LEU A 611 -0.83 -15.62 -15.98
CA LEU A 611 -1.09 -14.58 -14.98
C LEU A 611 -0.18 -13.35 -15.22
N ALA A 612 -0.74 -12.29 -15.81
CA ALA A 612 -0.01 -11.06 -16.13
C ALA A 612 -0.29 -9.87 -15.18
N SER A 613 -1.29 -10.00 -14.32
CA SER A 613 -1.81 -9.02 -13.34
C SER A 613 -2.51 -9.79 -12.21
N GLY A 614 -2.58 -9.23 -11.01
CA GLY A 614 -3.62 -9.62 -10.03
C GLY A 614 -4.95 -8.94 -10.34
N TRP A 615 -5.93 -9.00 -9.43
CA TRP A 615 -7.27 -8.41 -9.64
C TRP A 615 -7.62 -7.18 -8.78
N GLY A 616 -8.63 -6.41 -9.21
CA GLY A 616 -9.20 -5.28 -8.46
C GLY A 616 -8.93 -3.90 -9.08
N SER A 617 -8.92 -2.84 -8.27
CA SER A 617 -8.64 -1.46 -8.71
C SER A 617 -7.21 -1.26 -9.22
N GLY A 618 -6.26 -2.10 -8.79
CA GLY A 618 -4.88 -2.06 -9.26
C GLY A 618 -4.66 -2.45 -10.72
N THR A 619 -5.72 -2.67 -11.51
CA THR A 619 -5.68 -3.31 -12.85
C THR A 619 -5.94 -2.36 -14.00
N VAL A 620 -5.73 -2.88 -15.23
CA VAL A 620 -5.86 -2.17 -16.51
C VAL A 620 -6.45 -3.10 -17.56
N GLU A 621 -7.04 -2.52 -18.60
CA GLU A 621 -7.44 -3.27 -19.80
C GLU A 621 -6.20 -3.52 -20.68
N PHE A 622 -5.93 -4.78 -21.01
CA PHE A 622 -4.80 -5.13 -21.86
C PHE A 622 -5.09 -4.75 -23.33
N PRO A 623 -4.20 -4.01 -24.03
CA PRO A 623 -4.33 -3.80 -25.48
C PRO A 623 -4.11 -5.11 -26.25
N TYR A 624 -3.27 -5.98 -25.70
CA TYR A 624 -3.01 -7.36 -26.08
C TYR A 624 -2.30 -8.06 -24.91
N LEU A 625 -2.13 -9.37 -24.97
CA LEU A 625 -1.28 -10.13 -24.04
C LEU A 625 -0.56 -11.23 -24.81
N VAL A 626 0.76 -11.17 -24.86
CA VAL A 626 1.57 -12.21 -25.50
C VAL A 626 1.72 -13.38 -24.54
N SER A 627 1.14 -14.54 -24.86
CA SER A 627 1.25 -15.72 -24.00
C SER A 627 2.64 -16.38 -24.12
N PRO A 628 3.14 -17.04 -23.06
CA PRO A 628 4.40 -17.78 -23.12
C PRO A 628 4.46 -18.82 -24.25
N VAL A 629 3.38 -19.58 -24.50
CA VAL A 629 3.37 -20.61 -25.55
C VAL A 629 3.48 -20.02 -26.95
N ASP A 630 2.93 -18.83 -27.19
CA ASP A 630 2.99 -18.19 -28.50
C ASP A 630 4.39 -17.61 -28.76
N ALA A 631 4.96 -16.90 -27.79
CA ALA A 631 6.33 -16.41 -27.89
C ALA A 631 7.37 -17.55 -28.04
N LEU A 632 7.19 -18.68 -27.34
CA LEU A 632 8.06 -19.85 -27.45
C LEU A 632 7.98 -20.53 -28.83
N ARG A 633 6.81 -20.54 -29.48
CA ARG A 633 6.66 -21.05 -30.85
C ARG A 633 7.44 -20.20 -31.86
N ASP A 634 7.29 -18.88 -31.76
CA ASP A 634 8.00 -17.93 -32.61
C ASP A 634 9.52 -17.97 -32.36
N ALA A 635 9.93 -18.20 -31.12
CA ALA A 635 11.35 -18.28 -30.73
C ALA A 635 12.15 -19.42 -31.38
N TRP A 636 11.49 -20.53 -31.73
CA TRP A 636 12.12 -21.75 -32.26
C TRP A 636 11.89 -22.02 -33.75
N LEU A 637 11.03 -21.26 -34.44
CA LEU A 637 10.84 -21.27 -35.91
C LEU A 637 10.77 -22.67 -36.57
N GLY A 638 10.16 -23.65 -35.88
CA GLY A 638 9.98 -25.02 -36.40
C GLY A 638 11.24 -25.91 -36.43
N GLN A 639 12.35 -25.49 -35.81
CA GLN A 639 13.55 -26.34 -35.63
C GLN A 639 13.38 -27.36 -34.49
N VAL A 640 12.39 -27.12 -33.62
CA VAL A 640 12.09 -27.87 -32.40
C VAL A 640 10.63 -28.33 -32.42
N GLU A 641 10.37 -29.57 -32.02
CA GLU A 641 9.02 -30.13 -31.92
C GLU A 641 8.40 -29.73 -30.56
N THR A 642 7.64 -28.64 -30.54
CA THR A 642 6.94 -28.16 -29.32
C THR A 642 5.57 -28.82 -29.16
N THR A 643 5.31 -29.49 -28.03
CA THR A 643 4.00 -30.05 -27.68
C THR A 643 3.39 -29.31 -26.47
N PRO A 644 2.34 -28.49 -26.66
CA PRO A 644 1.71 -27.74 -25.56
C PRO A 644 0.55 -28.50 -24.91
N TYR A 645 0.56 -28.55 -23.58
CA TYR A 645 -0.45 -29.11 -22.69
C TYR A 645 -0.95 -28.01 -21.75
N LEU A 646 -1.85 -27.16 -22.25
CA LEU A 646 -2.37 -25.96 -21.57
C LEU A 646 -3.42 -26.30 -20.49
N ARG A 647 -3.09 -27.23 -19.60
CA ARG A 647 -3.91 -27.72 -18.47
C ARG A 647 -2.99 -28.22 -17.36
N ASN A 648 -3.44 -28.11 -16.11
CA ASN A 648 -2.65 -28.53 -14.94
C ASN A 648 -2.83 -30.02 -14.58
N SER A 649 -3.04 -30.85 -15.60
CA SER A 649 -3.15 -32.30 -15.49
C SER A 649 -2.59 -32.94 -16.75
N VAL A 650 -1.65 -33.87 -16.58
CA VAL A 650 -0.93 -34.56 -17.66
C VAL A 650 -0.63 -35.99 -17.22
N MET A 651 -0.63 -36.95 -18.15
CA MET A 651 -0.24 -38.33 -17.85
C MET A 651 1.27 -38.49 -18.04
N PRO A 652 1.99 -39.28 -17.22
CA PRO A 652 3.43 -39.51 -17.36
C PRO A 652 3.89 -39.91 -18.77
N VAL A 653 3.06 -40.66 -19.50
CA VAL A 653 3.33 -41.10 -20.89
C VAL A 653 3.42 -39.94 -21.88
N ASP A 654 2.70 -38.84 -21.65
CA ASP A 654 2.70 -37.65 -22.50
C ASP A 654 3.94 -36.75 -22.29
N VAL A 655 4.72 -37.04 -21.23
CA VAL A 655 5.94 -36.31 -20.84
C VAL A 655 7.21 -37.12 -21.13
N ALA A 656 7.08 -38.45 -21.22
CA ALA A 656 8.19 -39.39 -21.25
C ALA A 656 9.10 -39.28 -22.50
N ASP A 657 8.61 -38.74 -23.62
CA ASP A 657 9.33 -38.62 -24.88
C ASP A 657 10.00 -37.24 -25.11
N LYS A 658 9.92 -36.32 -24.15
CA LYS A 658 10.47 -34.96 -24.29
C LYS A 658 11.92 -34.86 -23.78
N ASP A 659 12.74 -34.08 -24.49
CA ASP A 659 14.12 -33.77 -24.09
C ASP A 659 14.17 -32.64 -23.04
N LEU A 660 13.24 -31.69 -23.16
CA LEU A 660 13.07 -30.53 -22.28
C LEU A 660 11.58 -30.35 -21.95
N CYS A 661 11.29 -30.04 -20.70
CA CYS A 661 9.95 -29.75 -20.21
C CYS A 661 9.90 -28.36 -19.58
N LEU A 662 9.08 -27.46 -20.13
CA LEU A 662 8.80 -26.15 -19.56
C LEU A 662 7.47 -26.24 -18.81
N VAL A 663 7.46 -25.95 -17.51
CA VAL A 663 6.26 -26.01 -16.67
C VAL A 663 5.92 -24.61 -16.19
N PHE A 664 4.68 -24.21 -16.42
CA PHE A 664 4.13 -22.92 -16.05
C PHE A 664 3.10 -23.11 -14.94
N VAL A 665 3.26 -22.36 -13.85
CA VAL A 665 2.35 -22.36 -12.71
C VAL A 665 2.17 -20.94 -12.19
N ASN A 666 1.06 -20.69 -11.51
CA ASN A 666 0.80 -19.37 -10.95
C ASN A 666 0.15 -19.40 -9.57
N ALA A 667 0.15 -18.24 -8.91
CA ALA A 667 -0.59 -17.98 -7.69
C ALA A 667 -1.10 -16.53 -7.70
N ASP A 668 -2.42 -16.38 -7.72
CA ASP A 668 -3.15 -15.13 -7.90
C ASP A 668 -3.79 -14.61 -6.61
N SER A 669 -4.06 -13.30 -6.57
CA SER A 669 -4.73 -12.57 -5.49
C SER A 669 -5.14 -11.17 -5.98
N GLY A 670 -5.88 -10.46 -5.16
CA GLY A 670 -6.20 -9.07 -5.48
C GLY A 670 -7.00 -8.38 -4.40
N GLU A 671 -7.77 -7.40 -4.83
CA GLU A 671 -8.61 -6.61 -3.95
C GLU A 671 -9.81 -7.39 -3.38
N GLY A 672 -10.17 -7.09 -2.13
CA GLY A 672 -11.17 -7.84 -1.34
C GLY A 672 -12.59 -7.87 -1.87
N PHE A 673 -12.99 -6.93 -2.74
CA PHE A 673 -14.35 -6.88 -3.30
C PHE A 673 -14.64 -7.97 -4.34
N ILE A 674 -13.61 -8.71 -4.76
CA ILE A 674 -13.71 -9.84 -5.70
C ILE A 674 -13.32 -11.13 -4.98
N SER A 675 -14.14 -12.17 -5.16
CA SER A 675 -13.78 -13.55 -4.86
C SER A 675 -13.61 -14.34 -6.15
N ALA A 676 -12.46 -14.98 -6.32
CA ALA A 676 -12.12 -15.78 -7.49
C ALA A 676 -11.43 -17.09 -7.06
N GLY A 677 -11.87 -18.23 -7.61
CA GLY A 677 -11.24 -19.53 -7.36
C GLY A 677 -11.24 -20.00 -5.89
N GLY A 678 -12.12 -19.45 -5.04
CA GLY A 678 -12.15 -19.72 -3.60
C GLY A 678 -11.20 -18.83 -2.77
N ILE A 679 -10.76 -17.71 -3.32
CA ILE A 679 -9.87 -16.72 -2.69
C ILE A 679 -10.62 -15.39 -2.65
N HIS A 680 -10.71 -14.78 -1.46
CA HIS A 680 -11.47 -13.55 -1.19
C HIS A 680 -10.51 -12.40 -0.92
N GLY A 681 -9.94 -11.81 -1.98
CA GLY A 681 -8.79 -10.90 -1.90
C GLY A 681 -7.49 -11.59 -1.46
N ASP A 682 -7.34 -11.85 -0.15
CA ASP A 682 -6.13 -12.45 0.46
C ASP A 682 -6.00 -13.96 0.19
N ARG A 683 -4.77 -14.45 0.01
CA ARG A 683 -4.45 -15.84 -0.32
C ARG A 683 -4.51 -16.76 0.91
N PRO A 684 -5.39 -17.77 0.99
CA PRO A 684 -5.52 -18.65 2.16
C PRO A 684 -4.27 -19.49 2.47
N ASN A 685 -3.28 -19.52 1.58
CA ASN A 685 -1.97 -20.15 1.76
C ASN A 685 -0.98 -19.60 0.71
N LEU A 686 0.28 -20.04 0.78
CA LEU A 686 1.34 -19.67 -0.15
C LEU A 686 1.65 -20.76 -1.21
N PHE A 687 0.77 -21.73 -1.47
CA PHE A 687 1.03 -22.75 -2.50
C PHE A 687 0.71 -22.24 -3.90
N VAL A 688 1.24 -22.90 -4.93
CA VAL A 688 0.85 -22.61 -6.32
C VAL A 688 -0.56 -23.14 -6.58
N GLN A 689 -1.36 -22.35 -7.28
CA GLN A 689 -2.78 -22.61 -7.45
C GLN A 689 -3.06 -23.64 -8.53
N LYS A 690 -4.35 -24.00 -8.70
CA LYS A 690 -4.86 -24.84 -9.79
C LYS A 690 -4.12 -26.19 -9.94
N GLY A 691 -3.59 -26.74 -8.85
CA GLY A 691 -2.86 -28.03 -8.84
C GLY A 691 -1.39 -27.96 -9.29
N GLY A 692 -0.79 -26.77 -9.36
CA GLY A 692 0.58 -26.56 -9.88
C GLY A 692 1.65 -27.48 -9.27
N ASP A 693 1.63 -27.72 -7.95
CA ASP A 693 2.57 -28.63 -7.29
C ASP A 693 2.51 -30.06 -7.84
N THR A 694 1.30 -30.52 -8.17
CA THR A 694 1.06 -31.86 -8.75
C THR A 694 1.51 -31.91 -10.20
N LEU A 695 1.31 -30.82 -10.96
CA LEU A 695 1.81 -30.70 -12.32
C LEU A 695 3.35 -30.76 -12.36
N ILE A 696 4.03 -29.95 -11.55
CA ILE A 696 5.50 -29.93 -11.47
C ILE A 696 6.02 -31.30 -11.06
N ASN A 697 5.48 -31.90 -10.00
CA ASN A 697 5.87 -33.24 -9.56
C ASN A 697 5.68 -34.29 -10.66
N THR A 698 4.57 -34.25 -11.40
CA THR A 698 4.31 -35.22 -12.48
C THR A 698 5.30 -35.04 -13.63
N VAL A 699 5.52 -33.79 -14.08
CA VAL A 699 6.41 -33.50 -15.20
C VAL A 699 7.87 -33.77 -14.84
N ALA A 700 8.36 -33.27 -13.69
CA ALA A 700 9.75 -33.40 -13.28
C ALA A 700 10.19 -34.85 -13.07
N ASN A 701 9.29 -35.73 -12.61
CA ASN A 701 9.59 -37.16 -12.46
C ASN A 701 9.45 -37.96 -13.77
N SER A 702 8.77 -37.42 -14.79
CA SER A 702 8.44 -38.16 -16.03
C SER A 702 9.21 -37.68 -17.26
N CYS A 703 9.67 -36.42 -17.30
CA CYS A 703 10.34 -35.82 -18.45
C CYS A 703 11.50 -36.68 -18.94
N GLY A 704 11.54 -37.03 -20.23
CA GLY A 704 12.58 -37.87 -20.83
C GLY A 704 12.78 -39.21 -20.11
N ASN A 705 11.71 -39.86 -19.65
CA ASN A 705 11.73 -41.05 -18.78
C ASN A 705 12.50 -40.83 -17.45
N GLY A 706 12.40 -39.62 -16.88
CA GLY A 706 13.12 -39.21 -15.67
C GLY A 706 14.58 -38.81 -15.92
N GLN A 707 14.98 -38.57 -17.16
CA GLN A 707 16.30 -38.04 -17.56
C GLN A 707 16.22 -36.67 -18.26
N GLY A 708 15.02 -36.22 -18.62
CA GLY A 708 14.78 -34.93 -19.28
C GLY A 708 14.88 -33.75 -18.30
N ARG A 709 15.24 -32.58 -18.82
CA ARG A 709 15.41 -31.37 -18.01
C ARG A 709 14.07 -30.66 -17.84
N THR A 710 13.71 -30.30 -16.61
CA THR A 710 12.51 -29.49 -16.33
C THR A 710 12.89 -28.08 -15.91
N VAL A 711 12.28 -27.08 -16.55
CA VAL A 711 12.36 -25.66 -16.17
C VAL A 711 10.98 -25.24 -15.67
N VAL A 712 10.91 -24.64 -14.48
CA VAL A 712 9.67 -24.13 -13.90
C VAL A 712 9.63 -22.61 -14.00
N VAL A 713 8.52 -22.05 -14.48
CA VAL A 713 8.22 -20.61 -14.50
C VAL A 713 7.05 -20.36 -13.58
N VAL A 714 7.21 -19.42 -12.66
CA VAL A 714 6.20 -19.04 -11.66
C VAL A 714 5.75 -17.60 -11.89
N HIS A 715 4.50 -17.41 -12.31
CA HIS A 715 3.85 -16.10 -12.30
C HIS A 715 3.06 -15.94 -10.99
N ALA A 716 3.41 -14.97 -10.14
CA ALA A 716 2.78 -14.85 -8.83
C ALA A 716 2.75 -13.42 -8.29
N VAL A 717 1.69 -13.15 -7.54
CA VAL A 717 1.44 -11.93 -6.75
C VAL A 717 2.36 -11.75 -5.53
N GLY A 718 3.31 -12.66 -5.31
CA GLY A 718 4.18 -12.68 -4.14
C GLY A 718 4.88 -14.03 -3.96
N PRO A 719 5.49 -14.29 -2.80
CA PRO A 719 6.17 -15.55 -2.55
C PRO A 719 5.21 -16.75 -2.64
N VAL A 720 5.74 -17.89 -3.07
CA VAL A 720 5.10 -19.20 -2.98
C VAL A 720 6.04 -20.20 -2.31
N VAL A 721 5.48 -21.15 -1.57
CA VAL A 721 6.23 -22.26 -0.95
C VAL A 721 6.56 -23.29 -2.03
N VAL A 722 7.85 -23.54 -2.22
CA VAL A 722 8.37 -24.40 -3.30
C VAL A 722 8.88 -25.76 -2.83
N GLU A 723 8.83 -26.04 -1.52
CA GLU A 723 9.46 -27.20 -0.87
C GLU A 723 9.02 -28.55 -1.45
N SER A 724 7.80 -28.65 -1.99
CA SER A 724 7.24 -29.91 -2.51
C SER A 724 7.86 -30.37 -3.84
N TRP A 725 8.63 -29.51 -4.52
CA TRP A 725 9.20 -29.80 -5.84
C TRP A 725 10.58 -29.20 -6.12
N ILE A 726 11.03 -28.16 -5.41
CA ILE A 726 12.26 -27.42 -5.73
C ILE A 726 13.52 -28.29 -5.76
N ASP A 727 13.61 -29.32 -4.91
CA ASP A 727 14.76 -30.21 -4.80
C ASP A 727 14.63 -31.51 -5.63
N LEU A 728 13.56 -31.65 -6.42
CA LEU A 728 13.41 -32.80 -7.32
C LEU A 728 14.56 -32.83 -8.34
N PRO A 729 15.22 -33.99 -8.58
CA PRO A 729 16.32 -34.09 -9.55
C PRO A 729 15.96 -33.66 -10.97
N GLY A 730 14.69 -33.82 -11.38
CA GLY A 730 14.22 -33.37 -12.69
C GLY A 730 14.09 -31.85 -12.83
N VAL A 731 13.91 -31.10 -11.74
CA VAL A 731 13.80 -29.63 -11.76
C VAL A 731 15.21 -29.03 -11.86
N HIS A 732 15.59 -28.65 -13.07
CA HIS A 732 16.91 -28.12 -13.38
C HIS A 732 16.99 -26.60 -13.24
N ALA A 733 15.94 -25.86 -13.62
CA ALA A 733 15.91 -24.41 -13.44
C ALA A 733 14.54 -23.90 -12.98
N VAL A 734 14.52 -22.77 -12.29
CA VAL A 734 13.31 -22.15 -11.73
C VAL A 734 13.42 -20.63 -11.85
N LEU A 735 12.41 -20.00 -12.43
CA LEU A 735 12.28 -18.54 -12.53
C LEU A 735 10.99 -18.06 -11.86
N PHE A 736 11.10 -17.01 -11.06
CA PHE A 736 9.97 -16.18 -10.64
C PHE A 736 9.81 -15.05 -11.65
N ALA A 737 8.74 -15.11 -12.44
CA ALA A 737 8.40 -14.11 -13.46
C ALA A 737 7.37 -13.08 -12.98
N HIS A 738 6.89 -13.21 -11.73
CA HIS A 738 5.98 -12.27 -11.07
C HIS A 738 4.73 -12.00 -11.91
N LEU A 739 4.47 -10.74 -12.28
CA LEU A 739 3.33 -10.30 -13.09
C LEU A 739 3.87 -9.42 -14.24
N PRO A 740 4.06 -9.95 -15.45
CA PRO A 740 4.83 -9.26 -16.50
C PRO A 740 4.04 -8.29 -17.43
N GLY A 741 2.75 -8.03 -17.19
CA GLY A 741 1.96 -7.16 -18.06
C GLY A 741 1.83 -7.68 -19.51
N GLN A 742 1.57 -6.79 -20.48
CA GLN A 742 1.19 -7.18 -21.85
C GLN A 742 2.25 -8.00 -22.62
N GLU A 743 3.51 -7.91 -22.22
CA GLU A 743 4.67 -8.50 -22.91
C GLU A 743 5.13 -9.83 -22.29
N SER A 744 4.31 -10.47 -21.44
CA SER A 744 4.59 -11.72 -20.70
C SER A 744 5.51 -12.71 -21.42
N GLY A 745 5.04 -13.30 -22.53
CA GLY A 745 5.80 -14.31 -23.27
C GLY A 745 7.06 -13.77 -23.93
N ASN A 746 7.04 -12.54 -24.43
CA ASN A 746 8.19 -11.91 -25.10
C ASN A 746 9.33 -11.65 -24.12
N ALA A 747 9.02 -11.03 -22.98
CA ALA A 747 9.96 -10.77 -21.89
C ALA A 747 10.56 -12.05 -21.31
N LEU A 748 9.72 -13.09 -21.16
CA LEU A 748 10.18 -14.40 -20.72
C LEU A 748 11.13 -15.07 -21.74
N VAL A 749 10.82 -14.99 -23.03
CA VAL A 749 11.69 -15.52 -24.10
C VAL A 749 13.05 -14.82 -24.10
N ASP A 750 13.10 -13.51 -23.91
CA ASP A 750 14.37 -12.77 -23.83
C ASP A 750 15.29 -13.34 -22.74
N VAL A 751 14.74 -13.65 -21.56
CA VAL A 751 15.52 -14.25 -20.46
C VAL A 751 15.80 -15.73 -20.72
N LEU A 752 14.81 -16.53 -21.10
CA LEU A 752 14.98 -17.98 -21.32
C LEU A 752 16.05 -18.31 -22.35
N PHE A 753 16.18 -17.52 -23.43
CA PHE A 753 17.24 -17.70 -24.44
C PHE A 753 18.50 -16.85 -24.17
N GLY A 754 18.47 -16.03 -23.12
CA GLY A 754 19.61 -15.20 -22.73
C GLY A 754 19.90 -14.06 -23.70
N ASP A 755 18.90 -13.54 -24.41
CA ASP A 755 19.00 -12.25 -25.08
C ASP A 755 19.06 -11.10 -24.04
N VAL A 756 18.41 -11.30 -22.88
CA VAL A 756 18.54 -10.53 -21.64
C VAL A 756 19.14 -11.42 -20.54
N ASP A 757 19.96 -10.84 -19.66
CA ASP A 757 20.48 -11.55 -18.49
C ASP A 757 19.42 -11.68 -17.40
N ALA A 758 19.38 -12.82 -16.71
CA ALA A 758 18.45 -13.10 -15.61
C ALA A 758 18.84 -12.33 -14.34
N SER A 759 18.75 -11.00 -14.41
CA SER A 759 19.36 -10.07 -13.45
C SER A 759 18.42 -9.55 -12.35
N GLY A 760 17.18 -10.01 -12.33
CA GLY A 760 16.23 -9.68 -11.27
C GLY A 760 16.72 -10.17 -9.90
N ARG A 761 16.22 -9.56 -8.84
CA ARG A 761 16.45 -9.96 -7.44
C ARG A 761 15.13 -10.00 -6.69
N LEU A 762 14.91 -11.03 -5.86
CA LEU A 762 13.67 -11.21 -5.12
C LEU A 762 13.40 -9.97 -4.23
N PRO A 763 12.27 -9.26 -4.40
CA PRO A 763 11.93 -8.12 -3.57
C PRO A 763 11.23 -8.51 -2.25
N TYR A 764 11.25 -9.81 -1.91
CA TYR A 764 10.70 -10.44 -0.71
C TYR A 764 11.50 -11.72 -0.40
N THR A 765 11.31 -12.31 0.78
CA THR A 765 11.87 -13.62 1.14
C THR A 765 10.97 -14.76 0.67
N VAL A 766 11.54 -15.89 0.25
CA VAL A 766 10.80 -17.14 0.01
C VAL A 766 11.06 -18.08 1.19
N GLY A 767 10.13 -18.10 2.13
CA GLY A 767 10.06 -19.06 3.24
C GLY A 767 9.73 -20.49 2.78
N LYS A 768 10.00 -21.46 3.66
CA LYS A 768 9.67 -22.88 3.49
C LYS A 768 8.24 -23.20 3.93
N SER A 769 7.68 -22.34 4.79
CA SER A 769 6.27 -22.36 5.18
C SER A 769 5.74 -20.93 5.40
N LEU A 770 4.42 -20.76 5.46
CA LEU A 770 3.81 -19.48 5.86
C LEU A 770 4.08 -19.14 7.34
N ALA A 771 4.33 -20.15 8.19
CA ALA A 771 4.67 -19.92 9.60
C ALA A 771 6.09 -19.36 9.80
N ASP A 772 6.98 -19.49 8.80
CA ASP A 772 8.35 -18.98 8.86
C ASP A 772 8.41 -17.45 8.93
N TYR A 773 7.35 -16.75 8.48
CA TYR A 773 7.24 -15.29 8.50
C TYR A 773 6.73 -14.75 9.84
N GLY A 774 6.37 -15.61 10.80
CA GLY A 774 5.94 -15.22 12.14
C GLY A 774 4.42 -15.06 12.34
N PRO A 775 4.00 -14.75 13.58
CA PRO A 775 2.58 -14.67 13.96
C PRO A 775 1.90 -13.41 13.41
N SER A 776 2.54 -12.23 13.46
CA SER A 776 1.97 -10.99 12.91
C SER A 776 1.93 -10.94 11.37
N ALA A 777 2.53 -11.92 10.69
CA ALA A 777 2.48 -12.06 9.22
C ALA A 777 1.31 -12.95 8.73
N GLN A 778 0.43 -13.40 9.63
CA GLN A 778 -0.77 -14.16 9.26
C GLN A 778 -1.94 -13.21 8.96
N VAL A 779 -2.69 -13.48 7.91
CA VAL A 779 -3.95 -12.75 7.62
C VAL A 779 -5.04 -13.21 8.60
N LEU A 780 -5.78 -12.26 9.17
CA LEU A 780 -6.96 -12.51 9.97
C LEU A 780 -8.17 -12.74 9.05
N TYR A 781 -8.54 -14.00 8.85
CA TYR A 781 -9.68 -14.41 8.00
C TYR A 781 -11.05 -14.39 8.71
N GLU A 782 -11.05 -14.49 10.04
CA GLU A 782 -12.27 -14.59 10.85
C GLU A 782 -12.23 -13.51 11.94
N PRO A 783 -13.35 -12.84 12.27
CA PRO A 783 -13.35 -11.72 13.20
C PRO A 783 -13.08 -12.19 14.63
N ASN A 784 -12.03 -11.67 15.26
CA ASN A 784 -11.65 -11.97 16.65
C ASN A 784 -12.37 -11.09 17.69
N ALA A 785 -13.01 -10.00 17.26
CA ALA A 785 -13.71 -9.02 18.10
C ALA A 785 -14.78 -8.26 17.27
N PRO A 786 -15.72 -7.53 17.91
CA PRO A 786 -16.74 -6.72 17.21
C PRO A 786 -16.17 -5.63 16.30
N VAL A 787 -14.96 -5.15 16.60
CA VAL A 787 -14.06 -4.44 15.68
C VAL A 787 -12.82 -5.33 15.60
N PRO A 788 -12.59 -6.07 14.50
CA PRO A 788 -11.46 -7.00 14.42
C PRO A 788 -10.14 -6.27 14.71
N GLN A 789 -9.26 -6.86 15.51
CA GLN A 789 -7.98 -6.28 15.90
C GLN A 789 -6.83 -7.09 15.29
N VAL A 790 -5.87 -6.42 14.66
CA VAL A 790 -4.64 -7.02 14.11
C VAL A 790 -3.44 -6.32 14.74
N ASP A 791 -2.78 -7.00 15.67
CA ASP A 791 -1.68 -6.45 16.46
C ASP A 791 -0.32 -6.76 15.81
N PHE A 792 0.38 -5.70 15.40
CA PHE A 792 1.68 -5.77 14.73
C PHE A 792 2.84 -5.64 15.73
N GLU A 793 2.87 -6.56 16.72
CA GLU A 793 3.93 -6.60 17.74
C GLU A 793 5.34 -6.71 17.11
N ASP A 794 5.48 -7.57 16.10
CA ASP A 794 6.72 -7.78 15.33
C ASP A 794 6.93 -6.75 14.20
N GLY A 795 6.26 -5.59 14.22
CA GLY A 795 6.24 -4.63 13.09
C GLY A 795 7.60 -4.07 12.62
N LEU A 796 8.68 -4.17 13.42
CA LEU A 796 10.05 -3.88 12.99
C LEU A 796 10.72 -5.05 12.22
N TYR A 797 10.26 -6.26 12.50
CA TYR A 797 10.78 -7.54 12.02
C TYR A 797 9.88 -8.10 10.92
N ILE A 798 9.69 -7.34 9.85
CA ILE A 798 8.99 -7.78 8.62
C ILE A 798 9.92 -8.60 7.71
N ASP A 799 9.39 -9.65 7.08
CA ASP A 799 10.06 -10.46 6.04
C ASP A 799 11.49 -10.87 6.44
N TYR A 800 12.55 -10.57 5.66
CA TYR A 800 13.91 -11.01 5.97
C TYR A 800 14.41 -10.58 7.36
N ARG A 801 13.87 -9.49 7.92
CA ARG A 801 14.22 -9.02 9.27
C ARG A 801 13.72 -9.99 10.34
N TYR A 802 12.56 -10.64 10.12
CA TYR A 802 12.08 -11.76 10.93
C TYR A 802 13.00 -12.96 10.79
N PHE A 803 13.29 -13.36 9.55
CA PHE A 803 14.11 -14.54 9.27
C PHE A 803 15.51 -14.43 9.87
N ASP A 804 16.11 -13.24 9.86
CA ASP A 804 17.40 -12.99 10.51
C ASP A 804 17.25 -12.95 12.05
N ARG A 805 16.28 -12.21 12.61
CA ARG A 805 16.04 -12.08 14.06
C ARG A 805 15.84 -13.41 14.80
N TYR A 806 15.22 -14.39 14.11
CA TYR A 806 14.95 -15.73 14.64
C TYR A 806 15.85 -16.82 14.04
N ASN A 807 16.87 -16.45 13.26
CA ASN A 807 17.81 -17.36 12.58
C ASN A 807 17.12 -18.47 11.76
N ILE A 808 15.98 -18.12 11.14
CA ILE A 808 15.25 -19.00 10.23
C ILE A 808 16.02 -19.03 8.91
N THR A 809 16.21 -20.22 8.33
CA THR A 809 16.87 -20.37 7.02
C THR A 809 15.79 -20.38 5.93
N PRO A 810 15.65 -19.31 5.12
CA PRO A 810 14.69 -19.28 4.02
C PRO A 810 15.08 -20.32 2.95
N ARG A 811 14.19 -20.52 1.98
CA ARG A 811 14.54 -21.24 0.75
C ARG A 811 15.33 -20.34 -0.20
N PHE A 812 14.90 -19.10 -0.36
CA PHE A 812 15.63 -18.04 -1.04
C PHE A 812 15.45 -16.74 -0.24
N GLU A 813 16.54 -16.06 0.10
CA GLU A 813 16.51 -14.84 0.91
C GLU A 813 16.09 -13.59 0.11
N PHE A 814 15.64 -12.55 0.82
CA PHE A 814 15.43 -11.23 0.23
C PHE A 814 16.69 -10.73 -0.49
N GLY A 815 16.47 -10.16 -1.67
CA GLY A 815 17.53 -9.69 -2.55
C GLY A 815 18.28 -10.79 -3.31
N PHE A 816 17.90 -12.07 -3.20
CA PHE A 816 18.55 -13.17 -3.94
C PHE A 816 18.18 -13.19 -5.43
N GLY A 817 19.12 -13.63 -6.26
CA GLY A 817 18.90 -13.98 -7.66
C GLY A 817 20.22 -14.36 -8.33
N LEU A 818 20.17 -15.34 -9.23
CA LEU A 818 21.33 -15.76 -10.02
C LEU A 818 21.60 -14.75 -11.17
N SER A 819 22.50 -15.11 -12.08
CA SER A 819 22.74 -14.47 -13.38
C SER A 819 23.29 -15.54 -14.31
N TYR A 820 23.30 -15.31 -15.62
CA TYR A 820 24.02 -16.16 -16.56
C TYR A 820 25.53 -15.86 -16.60
N THR A 821 26.01 -14.85 -15.86
CA THR A 821 27.43 -14.58 -15.61
C THR A 821 27.73 -14.54 -14.11
N SER A 822 29.00 -14.44 -13.75
CA SER A 822 29.45 -14.28 -12.36
C SER A 822 30.02 -12.89 -12.12
N PHE A 823 29.90 -12.42 -10.89
CA PHE A 823 30.44 -11.13 -10.46
C PHE A 823 31.34 -11.31 -9.24
N SER A 824 32.24 -10.36 -9.02
CA SER A 824 32.97 -10.21 -7.77
C SER A 824 32.85 -8.77 -7.30
N ILE A 825 32.62 -8.58 -6.00
CA ILE A 825 32.62 -7.27 -5.34
C ILE A 825 33.83 -7.25 -4.40
N SER A 826 34.65 -6.20 -4.49
CA SER A 826 35.87 -6.04 -3.70
C SER A 826 36.09 -4.60 -3.24
N ASP A 827 37.19 -4.38 -2.52
CA ASP A 827 37.74 -3.05 -2.21
C ASP A 827 36.77 -2.08 -1.51
N LEU A 828 35.96 -2.61 -0.58
CA LEU A 828 35.07 -1.81 0.27
C LEU A 828 35.84 -0.71 1.03
N ARG A 829 35.37 0.53 0.85
CA ARG A 829 35.85 1.72 1.58
C ARG A 829 34.66 2.47 2.15
N VAL A 830 34.86 2.99 3.36
CA VAL A 830 33.90 3.80 4.10
C VAL A 830 34.56 5.12 4.43
N ASP A 831 34.18 6.19 3.73
CA ASP A 831 34.69 7.54 3.96
C ASP A 831 33.67 8.32 4.79
N SER A 832 34.04 8.74 6.01
CA SER A 832 33.22 9.65 6.80
C SER A 832 33.17 11.04 6.16
N LEU A 833 31.96 11.55 5.94
CA LEU A 833 31.71 12.86 5.36
C LEU A 833 31.39 13.91 6.44
N ARG A 834 30.81 13.48 7.58
CA ARG A 834 30.33 14.35 8.66
C ARG A 834 30.45 13.70 10.03
N TRP A 835 30.63 14.53 11.06
CA TRP A 835 30.65 14.09 12.46
C TRP A 835 29.28 13.56 12.92
N LYS A 836 29.28 12.41 13.60
CA LYS A 836 28.09 11.83 14.24
C LYS A 836 27.54 12.78 15.32
N SER A 837 26.21 12.91 15.42
CA SER A 837 25.53 13.63 16.51
C SER A 837 24.25 12.88 16.90
N ARG A 838 23.94 12.78 18.21
CA ARG A 838 22.80 11.99 18.72
C ARG A 838 21.46 12.40 18.08
N LEU A 839 21.20 13.70 18.00
CA LEU A 839 20.00 14.26 17.39
C LEU A 839 20.34 14.94 16.04
N PRO A 840 19.34 15.13 15.16
CA PRO A 840 19.46 16.00 13.98
C PRO A 840 19.66 17.47 14.40
N ALA A 841 19.91 18.35 13.44
CA ALA A 841 19.81 19.78 13.68
C ALA A 841 18.38 20.13 14.20
N ALA A 842 18.27 21.14 15.06
CA ALA A 842 16.96 21.59 15.55
C ALA A 842 16.06 22.00 14.37
N ARG A 843 14.76 21.68 14.45
CA ARG A 843 13.76 22.12 13.46
C ARG A 843 13.88 23.62 13.24
N LEU A 844 14.07 24.01 11.98
CA LEU A 844 14.08 25.41 11.58
C LEU A 844 12.67 26.00 11.72
N ALA A 845 12.58 27.30 11.96
CA ALA A 845 11.32 28.01 11.80
C ALA A 845 10.89 27.94 10.32
N ASP A 846 9.59 27.81 10.08
CA ASP A 846 9.04 27.73 8.73
C ASP A 846 9.49 28.96 7.91
N PRO A 847 10.15 28.78 6.74
CA PRO A 847 10.73 29.89 5.99
C PRO A 847 9.69 30.85 5.41
N VAL A 848 8.48 30.34 5.15
CA VAL A 848 7.37 31.08 4.55
C VAL A 848 6.14 30.95 5.45
N ALA A 849 5.36 32.04 5.56
CA ALA A 849 4.09 32.00 6.27
C ALA A 849 3.00 31.34 5.41
N PRO A 850 2.24 30.36 5.93
CA PRO A 850 1.07 29.81 5.24
C PRO A 850 0.07 30.88 4.82
N PRO A 851 -0.66 30.70 3.70
CA PRO A 851 -1.66 31.66 3.23
C PRO A 851 -2.69 32.09 4.26
N GLU A 852 -2.98 33.39 4.26
CA GLU A 852 -4.01 34.01 5.11
C GLU A 852 -5.28 34.34 4.30
N TYR A 853 -6.42 34.21 4.96
CA TYR A 853 -7.75 34.43 4.38
C TYR A 853 -8.67 35.15 5.38
N ASP A 854 -9.79 35.68 4.91
CA ASP A 854 -10.86 36.10 5.81
C ASP A 854 -11.39 34.88 6.61
N LEU A 855 -11.46 35.05 7.93
CA LEU A 855 -11.90 34.04 8.88
C LEU A 855 -13.41 34.14 9.18
N LEU A 856 -14.09 35.17 8.68
CA LEU A 856 -15.54 35.30 8.78
C LEU A 856 -16.21 34.33 7.79
N ALA A 857 -17.19 33.56 8.27
CA ALA A 857 -18.06 32.78 7.39
C ALA A 857 -18.78 33.74 6.41
N PRO A 858 -18.89 33.40 5.12
CA PRO A 858 -19.39 34.33 4.10
C PRO A 858 -20.89 34.61 4.24
N VAL A 859 -21.22 35.64 5.03
CA VAL A 859 -22.60 36.07 5.29
C VAL A 859 -23.25 36.62 4.02
N GLY A 860 -24.37 36.02 3.61
CA GLY A 860 -25.19 36.53 2.50
C GLY A 860 -24.80 36.02 1.10
N GLN A 861 -23.86 35.08 0.97
CA GLN A 861 -23.71 34.32 -0.28
C GLN A 861 -24.94 33.41 -0.51
N ASP A 862 -25.35 33.24 -1.77
CA ASP A 862 -26.39 32.27 -2.12
C ASP A 862 -25.81 30.86 -2.10
N VAL A 863 -26.07 30.15 -1.02
CA VAL A 863 -25.67 28.75 -0.80
C VAL A 863 -26.78 27.77 -1.15
N THR A 864 -27.93 28.25 -1.62
CA THR A 864 -29.07 27.41 -2.00
C THR A 864 -29.00 27.00 -3.47
N PHE A 865 -29.75 25.96 -3.86
CA PHE A 865 -29.79 25.53 -5.26
C PHE A 865 -30.24 26.69 -6.18
N PRO A 866 -29.42 27.08 -7.18
CA PRO A 866 -29.79 28.14 -8.12
C PRO A 866 -31.07 27.79 -8.87
N ARG A 867 -32.02 28.74 -8.98
CA ARG A 867 -33.36 28.50 -9.54
C ARG A 867 -33.39 27.95 -10.98
N HIS A 868 -32.29 28.08 -11.72
CA HIS A 868 -32.14 27.60 -13.09
C HIS A 868 -31.36 26.27 -13.18
N LEU A 869 -30.70 25.84 -12.10
CA LEU A 869 -30.04 24.53 -12.04
C LEU A 869 -31.09 23.46 -11.81
N ARG A 870 -31.16 22.47 -12.70
CA ARG A 870 -31.95 21.25 -12.51
C ARG A 870 -31.04 20.21 -11.84
N PRO A 871 -31.25 19.84 -10.56
CA PRO A 871 -30.38 18.89 -9.90
C PRO A 871 -30.45 17.52 -10.57
N ILE A 872 -29.28 16.96 -10.89
CA ILE A 872 -29.16 15.59 -11.37
C ILE A 872 -29.30 14.64 -10.17
N ARG A 873 -30.08 13.57 -10.33
CA ARG A 873 -30.29 12.58 -9.26
C ARG A 873 -28.96 11.87 -8.95
N LYS A 874 -28.68 11.63 -7.66
CA LYS A 874 -27.43 11.05 -7.14
C LYS A 874 -26.18 11.93 -7.25
N TYR A 875 -26.16 12.96 -8.10
CA TYR A 875 -25.03 13.87 -8.20
C TYR A 875 -24.83 14.61 -6.87
N ILE A 876 -23.60 14.59 -6.35
CA ILE A 876 -23.25 15.25 -5.10
C ILE A 876 -23.01 16.73 -5.37
N TYR A 877 -23.87 17.58 -4.78
CA TYR A 877 -23.76 19.03 -4.88
C TYR A 877 -23.35 19.67 -3.54
N PRO A 878 -22.63 20.82 -3.58
CA PRO A 878 -22.35 21.67 -2.41
C PRO A 878 -23.58 22.49 -1.95
N TYR A 879 -24.63 22.61 -2.75
CA TYR A 879 -25.79 23.45 -2.48
C TYR A 879 -26.72 22.90 -1.38
N LEU A 880 -27.39 23.81 -0.68
CA LEU A 880 -28.38 23.49 0.34
C LEU A 880 -29.81 23.53 -0.20
N HIS A 881 -30.66 22.59 0.22
CA HIS A 881 -32.11 22.64 -0.01
C HIS A 881 -32.84 23.58 0.96
N THR A 882 -32.36 23.67 2.21
CA THR A 882 -32.86 24.59 3.24
C THR A 882 -31.67 25.15 4.04
N LEU A 883 -31.88 26.30 4.69
CA LEU A 883 -30.90 26.91 5.60
C LEU A 883 -31.00 26.35 7.04
N ASP A 884 -31.68 25.22 7.22
CA ASP A 884 -31.80 24.61 8.55
C ASP A 884 -30.44 24.05 8.98
N GLY A 885 -30.07 24.31 10.23
CA GLY A 885 -28.79 23.91 10.80
C GLY A 885 -27.57 24.70 10.29
N THR A 886 -27.74 25.82 9.58
CA THR A 886 -26.62 26.70 9.17
C THR A 886 -26.32 27.83 10.17
N THR A 887 -27.15 28.03 11.19
CA THR A 887 -26.91 29.06 12.22
C THR A 887 -25.71 28.66 13.07
N PRO A 888 -24.74 29.56 13.34
CA PRO A 888 -23.63 29.30 14.25
C PRO A 888 -24.10 28.76 15.60
N ALA A 889 -23.58 27.60 15.99
CA ALA A 889 -23.96 26.90 17.22
C ALA A 889 -22.74 26.18 17.82
N PRO A 890 -22.65 26.04 19.15
CA PRO A 890 -21.60 25.22 19.78
C PRO A 890 -21.73 23.76 19.31
N TYR A 891 -20.68 23.24 18.69
CA TYR A 891 -20.56 21.82 18.39
C TYR A 891 -19.85 21.13 19.57
N ASN A 892 -20.47 20.08 20.11
CA ASN A 892 -20.00 19.43 21.34
C ASN A 892 -19.36 18.04 21.08
N PHE A 893 -19.33 17.58 19.83
CA PHE A 893 -18.87 16.24 19.44
C PHE A 893 -17.52 16.29 18.71
N TYR A 894 -16.68 17.27 19.04
CA TYR A 894 -15.31 17.33 18.53
C TYR A 894 -14.50 16.10 19.00
N PRO A 895 -13.50 15.65 18.21
CA PRO A 895 -12.57 14.60 18.63
C PRO A 895 -11.87 14.95 19.95
N GLU A 896 -11.47 13.92 20.70
CA GLU A 896 -10.65 14.11 21.89
C GLU A 896 -9.37 14.88 21.56
N GLY A 897 -8.96 15.80 22.44
CA GLY A 897 -7.78 16.65 22.23
C GLY A 897 -7.93 17.74 21.15
N TYR A 898 -9.10 17.94 20.54
CA TYR A 898 -9.32 19.04 19.59
C TYR A 898 -9.10 20.44 20.21
N ASP A 899 -9.34 20.57 21.52
CA ASP A 899 -9.09 21.79 22.30
C ASP A 899 -7.59 22.00 22.65
N GLN A 900 -6.73 21.03 22.36
CA GLN A 900 -5.30 21.07 22.65
C GLN A 900 -4.50 21.37 21.39
N THR A 901 -3.96 22.59 21.32
CA THR A 901 -3.04 23.00 20.24
C THR A 901 -1.67 22.32 20.44
N GLN A 902 -1.32 21.41 19.54
CA GLN A 902 -0.02 20.75 19.55
C GLN A 902 1.10 21.71 19.12
N ARG A 903 2.33 21.41 19.56
CA ARG A 903 3.54 22.08 19.10
C ARG A 903 4.10 21.33 17.88
N PRO A 904 4.68 22.03 16.89
CA PRO A 904 5.28 21.37 15.74
C PRO A 904 6.37 20.35 16.13
N SER A 905 6.32 19.16 15.54
CA SER A 905 7.22 18.03 15.77
C SER A 905 8.67 18.44 15.53
N PRO A 906 9.61 18.12 16.43
CA PRO A 906 11.04 18.41 16.26
C PRO A 906 11.69 17.55 15.16
N ALA A 907 11.01 16.48 14.73
CA ALA A 907 11.41 15.63 13.61
C ALA A 907 10.99 16.19 12.24
N GLY A 908 10.22 17.29 12.19
CA GLY A 908 9.78 17.93 10.94
C GLY A 908 10.52 19.21 10.55
N GLY A 909 9.87 20.03 9.72
CA GLY A 909 10.44 21.27 9.16
C GLY A 909 11.07 21.13 7.78
N GLY A 910 10.67 20.12 7.00
CA GLY A 910 11.13 19.89 5.63
C GLY A 910 10.33 18.78 4.93
N THR A 911 10.52 18.62 3.62
CA THR A 911 9.84 17.59 2.82
C THR A 911 10.32 16.18 3.20
N GLY A 912 9.40 15.36 3.69
CA GLY A 912 9.69 14.03 4.22
C GLY A 912 10.39 14.04 5.59
N GLY A 913 10.38 15.15 6.32
CA GLY A 913 11.00 15.27 7.64
C GLY A 913 12.07 16.37 7.74
N ASN A 914 12.68 16.49 8.92
CA ASN A 914 13.75 17.43 9.22
C ASN A 914 14.90 17.31 8.18
N PRO A 915 15.32 18.40 7.51
CA PRO A 915 16.32 18.35 6.45
C PRO A 915 17.64 17.66 6.83
N SER A 916 18.05 17.73 8.11
CA SER A 916 19.31 17.11 8.56
C SER A 916 19.25 15.57 8.59
N LEU A 917 18.05 14.95 8.56
CA LEU A 917 17.89 13.50 8.33
C LEU A 917 18.50 13.06 7.00
N TYR A 918 18.57 13.99 6.04
CA TYR A 918 19.01 13.74 4.68
C TYR A 918 20.46 14.20 4.41
N ASP A 919 21.17 14.67 5.44
CA ASP A 919 22.62 14.89 5.39
C ASP A 919 23.37 13.58 5.08
N GLU A 920 24.25 13.60 4.07
CA GLU A 920 25.17 12.50 3.80
C GLU A 920 26.23 12.40 4.91
N MET A 921 26.28 11.25 5.58
CA MET A 921 27.16 10.98 6.73
C MET A 921 28.38 10.16 6.33
N ALA A 922 28.21 9.19 5.43
CA ALA A 922 29.28 8.35 4.91
C ALA A 922 29.11 8.09 3.41
N ARG A 923 30.24 8.07 2.69
CA ARG A 923 30.36 7.54 1.33
C ARG A 923 30.90 6.13 1.40
N ILE A 924 30.25 5.22 0.68
CA ILE A 924 30.62 3.81 0.57
C ILE A 924 31.03 3.54 -0.87
N THR A 925 32.24 3.01 -1.05
CA THR A 925 32.78 2.68 -2.37
C THR A 925 33.12 1.20 -2.44
N VAL A 926 32.74 0.52 -3.52
CA VAL A 926 33.19 -0.85 -3.85
C VAL A 926 33.59 -0.92 -5.32
N ASP A 927 34.51 -1.83 -5.64
CA ASP A 927 34.82 -2.20 -7.02
C ASP A 927 34.04 -3.47 -7.40
N VAL A 928 33.33 -3.44 -8.53
CA VAL A 928 32.50 -4.56 -9.03
C VAL A 928 33.04 -5.01 -10.37
N ALA A 929 33.30 -6.29 -10.55
CA ALA A 929 33.78 -6.85 -11.81
C ALA A 929 32.90 -8.01 -12.30
N ASN A 930 32.66 -8.08 -13.61
CA ASN A 930 32.06 -9.26 -14.25
C ASN A 930 33.18 -10.28 -14.55
N THR A 931 33.18 -11.37 -13.80
CA THR A 931 34.22 -12.41 -13.84
C THR A 931 33.85 -13.58 -14.76
N GLY A 932 32.63 -13.60 -15.30
CA GLY A 932 32.16 -14.65 -16.19
C GLY A 932 32.37 -14.35 -17.68
N ALA A 933 31.81 -15.22 -18.51
CA ALA A 933 32.10 -15.25 -19.95
C ALA A 933 31.15 -14.41 -20.83
N ARG A 934 30.13 -13.75 -20.25
CA ARG A 934 29.11 -13.00 -20.99
C ARG A 934 28.75 -11.69 -20.31
N ALA A 935 28.21 -10.74 -21.08
CA ALA A 935 27.61 -9.54 -20.50
C ALA A 935 26.41 -9.92 -19.60
N GLY A 936 26.24 -9.18 -18.52
CA GLY A 936 25.16 -9.36 -17.56
C GLY A 936 24.99 -8.16 -16.66
N GLN A 937 24.07 -8.25 -15.70
CA GLN A 937 23.85 -7.20 -14.71
C GLN A 937 23.81 -7.77 -13.29
N THR A 938 24.23 -6.97 -12.30
CA THR A 938 24.10 -7.31 -10.88
C THR A 938 23.65 -6.11 -10.07
N VAL A 939 23.00 -6.40 -8.94
CA VAL A 939 22.60 -5.42 -7.93
C VAL A 939 23.60 -5.50 -6.78
N VAL A 940 24.36 -4.43 -6.55
CA VAL A 940 25.11 -4.23 -5.32
C VAL A 940 24.12 -3.81 -4.25
N GLN A 941 24.07 -4.51 -3.13
CA GLN A 941 23.18 -4.22 -2.01
C GLN A 941 24.00 -3.83 -0.77
N LEU A 942 23.54 -2.80 -0.06
CA LEU A 942 24.21 -2.23 1.11
C LEU A 942 23.29 -2.30 2.33
N TYR A 943 23.76 -3.02 3.34
CA TYR A 943 23.07 -3.24 4.60
C TYR A 943 23.85 -2.62 5.76
N VAL A 944 23.11 -2.21 6.79
CA VAL A 944 23.64 -1.64 8.04
C VAL A 944 23.18 -2.48 9.22
N SER A 945 24.11 -2.81 10.11
CA SER A 945 23.83 -3.29 11.46
C SER A 945 24.15 -2.17 12.46
N PHE A 946 23.25 -1.94 13.41
CA PHE A 946 23.39 -0.89 14.42
C PHE A 946 24.33 -1.35 15.56
N PRO A 947 24.92 -0.41 16.34
CA PRO A 947 25.79 -0.75 17.47
C PRO A 947 25.09 -1.66 18.50
N GLU A 948 25.83 -2.60 19.09
CA GLU A 948 25.34 -3.41 20.20
C GLU A 948 25.17 -2.57 21.49
N GLY A 949 24.25 -3.00 22.36
CA GLY A 949 24.14 -2.45 23.72
C GLY A 949 23.61 -1.02 23.81
N VAL A 950 22.96 -0.50 22.77
CA VAL A 950 22.30 0.82 22.81
C VAL A 950 21.18 0.81 23.86
N THR A 951 21.23 1.78 24.76
CA THR A 951 20.18 2.05 25.74
C THR A 951 19.61 3.45 25.60
N GLU A 952 18.38 3.63 26.06
CA GLU A 952 17.74 4.93 26.25
C GLU A 952 17.32 5.12 27.72
N ASP A 953 17.33 6.38 28.15
CA ASP A 953 16.90 6.83 29.47
C ASP A 953 15.38 6.64 29.66
N GLY A 954 15.00 5.51 30.24
CA GLY A 954 13.63 5.13 30.56
C GLY A 954 13.06 5.83 31.80
N ASN A 955 12.07 5.19 32.41
CA ASN A 955 11.32 5.74 33.53
C ASN A 955 12.18 5.90 34.80
N TRP A 956 11.81 6.84 35.67
CA TRP A 956 12.45 6.98 36.99
C TRP A 956 12.03 5.84 37.92
N VAL A 957 13.02 5.11 38.45
CA VAL A 957 12.83 3.95 39.34
C VAL A 957 13.56 4.13 40.67
N GLU A 958 12.96 3.65 41.75
CA GLU A 958 13.58 3.62 43.07
C GLU A 958 14.50 2.39 43.20
N VAL A 959 15.80 2.64 43.42
CA VAL A 959 16.80 1.61 43.71
C VAL A 959 17.21 1.71 45.17
N HIS A 960 16.98 0.64 45.93
CA HIS A 960 17.39 0.53 47.32
C HIS A 960 18.79 -0.12 47.42
N SER A 961 19.78 0.61 47.91
CA SER A 961 21.10 0.05 48.25
C SER A 961 21.14 -0.39 49.72
N GLN A 962 21.34 -1.69 49.95
CA GLN A 962 21.77 -2.18 51.27
C GLN A 962 23.29 -2.07 51.37
N VAL A 963 23.77 -1.08 52.14
CA VAL A 963 25.13 -1.07 52.69
C VAL A 963 25.13 -1.90 53.98
N ASP A 964 26.18 -2.70 54.19
CA ASP A 964 26.17 -3.81 55.15
C ASP A 964 25.74 -3.44 56.58
N GLY A 965 24.70 -4.11 57.06
CA GLY A 965 24.42 -4.38 58.47
C GLY A 965 23.80 -3.27 59.33
N HIS A 966 24.21 -2.00 59.19
CA HIS A 966 23.93 -0.99 60.23
C HIS A 966 23.56 0.44 59.76
N SER A 967 23.24 0.66 58.48
CA SER A 967 22.71 1.95 58.00
C SER A 967 21.27 1.83 57.47
N THR A 968 20.51 2.92 57.60
CA THR A 968 19.18 3.06 56.98
C THR A 968 19.26 2.84 55.46
N PRO A 969 18.30 2.15 54.83
CA PRO A 969 18.32 1.91 53.40
C PRO A 969 18.28 3.24 52.64
N GLU A 970 19.31 3.48 51.84
CA GLU A 970 19.37 4.65 50.97
C GLU A 970 18.50 4.37 49.73
N VAL A 971 17.55 5.26 49.45
CA VAL A 971 16.69 5.18 48.27
C VAL A 971 17.26 6.12 47.23
N LYS A 972 17.82 5.56 46.16
CA LYS A 972 18.33 6.34 45.03
C LYS A 972 17.34 6.26 43.87
N ILE A 973 16.79 7.41 43.49
CA ILE A 973 16.00 7.53 42.27
C ILE A 973 16.98 7.61 41.09
N VAL A 974 16.86 6.70 40.14
CA VAL A 974 17.67 6.65 38.90
C VAL A 974 16.74 6.46 37.70
N ARG A 975 17.17 6.81 36.49
CA ARG A 975 16.47 6.36 35.29
C ARG A 975 16.83 4.91 35.01
N GLU A 976 15.82 4.10 34.72
CA GLU A 976 16.00 2.78 34.14
C GLU A 976 16.67 2.93 32.76
N GLN A 977 17.57 2.00 32.40
CA GLN A 977 18.17 1.96 31.07
C GLN A 977 17.39 0.93 30.24
N GLU A 978 16.58 1.41 29.30
CA GLU A 978 15.81 0.55 28.41
C GLU A 978 16.69 0.17 27.21
N ALA A 979 16.84 -1.13 26.94
CA ALA A 979 17.61 -1.60 25.79
C ALA A 979 16.82 -1.38 24.49
N ILE A 980 17.48 -0.83 23.47
CA ILE A 980 16.89 -0.61 22.15
C ILE A 980 17.27 -1.79 21.25
N GLU A 981 16.29 -2.61 20.88
CA GLU A 981 16.52 -3.69 19.91
C GLU A 981 16.59 -3.15 18.47
N PHE A 982 17.34 -3.83 17.60
CA PHE A 982 17.41 -3.57 16.17
C PHE A 982 17.25 -4.88 15.39
N PRO A 983 16.82 -4.84 14.11
CA PRO A 983 17.07 -5.93 13.19
C PRO A 983 18.56 -6.18 13.01
N GLU A 984 18.94 -7.46 12.89
CA GLU A 984 20.32 -7.94 12.65
C GLU A 984 21.05 -7.16 11.55
N ARG A 985 20.32 -6.80 10.49
CA ARG A 985 20.76 -5.90 9.41
C ARG A 985 19.54 -5.30 8.73
N VAL A 986 19.70 -4.12 8.14
CA VAL A 986 18.66 -3.47 7.33
C VAL A 986 19.23 -2.93 6.04
N LEU A 987 18.51 -3.10 4.92
CA LEU A 987 18.85 -2.47 3.65
C LEU A 987 18.86 -0.94 3.84
N ARG A 988 19.84 -0.26 3.23
CA ARG A 988 19.93 1.21 3.19
C ARG A 988 20.26 1.78 1.82
N ASN A 989 20.97 1.04 0.98
CA ASN A 989 21.17 1.46 -0.40
C ASN A 989 21.35 0.24 -1.32
N PHE A 990 21.17 0.47 -2.62
CA PHE A 990 21.48 -0.49 -3.67
C PHE A 990 21.82 0.24 -4.95
N THR A 991 22.58 -0.40 -5.84
CA THR A 991 22.86 0.10 -7.19
C THR A 991 22.94 -1.07 -8.16
N LYS A 992 22.22 -0.99 -9.28
CA LYS A 992 22.36 -1.95 -10.37
C LYS A 992 23.43 -1.50 -11.35
N VAL A 993 24.26 -2.44 -11.80
CA VAL A 993 25.33 -2.21 -12.78
C VAL A 993 25.26 -3.26 -13.88
N ALA A 994 25.51 -2.82 -15.12
CA ALA A 994 25.61 -3.66 -16.31
C ALA A 994 27.06 -3.68 -16.79
N LEU A 995 27.65 -4.87 -16.98
CA LEU A 995 29.08 -5.03 -17.25
C LEU A 995 29.35 -6.08 -18.34
N GLN A 996 30.29 -5.78 -19.24
CA GLN A 996 30.85 -6.71 -20.22
C GLN A 996 31.80 -7.73 -19.56
N PRO A 997 32.13 -8.86 -20.20
CA PRO A 997 33.09 -9.84 -19.66
C PRO A 997 34.46 -9.21 -19.35
N GLY A 998 34.93 -9.34 -18.10
CA GLY A 998 36.18 -8.75 -17.63
C GLY A 998 36.15 -7.23 -17.41
N GLU A 999 35.00 -6.58 -17.60
CA GLU A 999 34.81 -5.18 -17.23
C GLU A 999 34.67 -5.04 -15.71
N HIS A 1000 35.17 -3.93 -15.18
CA HIS A 1000 35.00 -3.54 -13.78
C HIS A 1000 34.55 -2.08 -13.68
N GLN A 1001 33.70 -1.80 -12.70
CA GLN A 1001 33.16 -0.48 -12.40
C GLN A 1001 33.25 -0.21 -10.90
N LYS A 1002 33.64 1.02 -10.57
CA LYS A 1002 33.54 1.56 -9.21
C LYS A 1002 32.10 1.98 -8.94
N VAL A 1003 31.50 1.45 -7.88
CA VAL A 1003 30.16 1.83 -7.41
C VAL A 1003 30.30 2.68 -6.15
N GLU A 1004 29.66 3.84 -6.17
CA GLU A 1004 29.56 4.76 -5.03
C GLU A 1004 28.10 4.77 -4.54
N MET A 1005 27.92 4.60 -3.23
CA MET A 1005 26.65 4.73 -2.52
C MET A 1005 26.85 5.62 -1.30
N THR A 1006 25.78 6.27 -0.83
CA THR A 1006 25.81 7.14 0.36
C THR A 1006 24.91 6.60 1.46
N LEU A 1007 25.30 6.85 2.70
CA LEU A 1007 24.45 6.70 3.89
C LEU A 1007 24.10 8.08 4.45
N ARG A 1008 22.81 8.34 4.59
CA ARG A 1008 22.22 9.54 5.18
C ARG A 1008 22.17 9.43 6.71
N ARG A 1009 21.90 10.53 7.42
CA ARG A 1009 21.63 10.49 8.88
C ARG A 1009 20.48 9.54 9.22
N LYS A 1010 19.37 9.61 8.47
CA LYS A 1010 18.18 8.75 8.61
C LYS A 1010 18.53 7.26 8.53
N ASP A 1011 19.45 6.90 7.63
CA ASP A 1011 19.91 5.53 7.42
C ASP A 1011 20.63 4.94 8.64
N LEU A 1012 21.22 5.82 9.46
CA LEU A 1012 22.01 5.52 10.65
C LEU A 1012 21.29 5.92 11.96
N SER A 1013 19.98 6.11 11.91
CA SER A 1013 19.16 6.51 13.06
C SER A 1013 17.96 5.58 13.24
N TYR A 1014 17.42 5.56 14.45
CA TYR A 1014 16.17 4.88 14.83
C TYR A 1014 15.17 5.89 15.37
N TRP A 1015 13.89 5.56 15.37
CA TRP A 1015 12.87 6.42 15.95
C TRP A 1015 12.78 6.23 17.47
N SER A 1016 13.18 7.25 18.23
CA SER A 1016 12.95 7.30 19.67
C SER A 1016 11.54 7.82 19.95
N VAL A 1017 10.70 6.94 20.47
CA VAL A 1017 9.35 7.30 20.93
C VAL A 1017 9.36 8.29 22.10
N ARG A 1018 10.47 8.32 22.87
CA ARG A 1018 10.64 9.19 24.04
C ARG A 1018 11.08 10.61 23.65
N GLU A 1019 12.01 10.73 22.71
CA GLU A 1019 12.45 12.02 22.16
C GLU A 1019 11.48 12.55 21.08
N GLN A 1020 10.57 11.71 20.57
CA GLN A 1020 9.75 11.94 19.36
C GLN A 1020 10.61 12.46 18.20
N ASN A 1021 11.74 11.76 17.97
CA ASN A 1021 12.73 12.15 16.97
C ASN A 1021 13.63 10.98 16.56
N TRP A 1022 14.34 11.15 15.45
CA TRP A 1022 15.34 10.21 14.96
C TRP A 1022 16.65 10.34 15.76
N VAL A 1023 17.03 9.27 16.45
CA VAL A 1023 18.26 9.21 17.26
C VAL A 1023 19.32 8.38 16.55
N MET A 1024 20.49 8.97 16.37
CA MET A 1024 21.70 8.26 15.95
C MET A 1024 22.41 7.69 17.20
N PRO A 1025 22.51 6.37 17.37
CA PRO A 1025 23.21 5.79 18.51
C PRO A 1025 24.72 6.06 18.46
N GLN A 1026 25.35 6.00 19.63
CA GLN A 1026 26.80 6.02 19.75
C GLN A 1026 27.35 4.61 19.54
N GLY A 1027 28.54 4.51 18.94
CA GLY A 1027 29.22 3.25 18.66
C GLY A 1027 29.64 3.11 17.19
N GLU A 1028 30.08 1.90 16.86
CA GLU A 1028 30.47 1.48 15.51
C GLU A 1028 29.27 0.82 14.82
N PHE A 1029 28.93 1.28 13.62
CA PHE A 1029 27.93 0.65 12.76
C PHE A 1029 28.65 -0.34 11.85
N GLU A 1030 28.14 -1.56 11.71
CA GLU A 1030 28.70 -2.49 10.73
C GLU A 1030 28.03 -2.26 9.37
N ILE A 1031 28.82 -1.91 8.37
CA ILE A 1031 28.41 -1.74 6.98
C ILE A 1031 28.74 -3.03 6.23
N ARG A 1032 27.73 -3.69 5.66
CA ARG A 1032 27.90 -4.93 4.89
C ARG A 1032 27.46 -4.74 3.44
N VAL A 1033 28.24 -5.24 2.50
CA VAL A 1033 27.98 -5.09 1.05
C VAL A 1033 28.09 -6.42 0.33
N GLY A 1034 27.16 -6.69 -0.59
CA GLY A 1034 27.10 -7.93 -1.36
C GLY A 1034 25.98 -7.97 -2.39
N GLN A 1035 25.45 -9.17 -2.65
CA GLN A 1035 24.49 -9.44 -3.73
C GLN A 1035 23.11 -9.94 -3.26
N SER A 1036 22.94 -10.27 -1.98
CA SER A 1036 21.65 -10.55 -1.32
C SER A 1036 21.72 -10.17 0.16
N SER A 1037 20.63 -10.33 0.92
CA SER A 1037 20.66 -10.13 2.39
C SER A 1037 21.55 -11.12 3.14
N ARG A 1038 21.91 -12.26 2.53
CA ARG A 1038 22.78 -13.30 3.13
C ARG A 1038 24.10 -13.55 2.41
N ASP A 1039 24.23 -13.17 1.14
CA ASP A 1039 25.52 -13.08 0.44
C ASP A 1039 26.11 -11.67 0.59
N LEU A 1040 26.82 -11.46 1.70
CA LEU A 1040 27.47 -10.21 2.10
C LEU A 1040 28.96 -10.43 2.40
N PRO A 1041 29.82 -10.62 1.37
CA PRO A 1041 31.22 -11.00 1.54
C PRO A 1041 32.12 -9.87 2.07
N LEU A 1042 31.67 -8.61 2.01
CA LEU A 1042 32.44 -7.45 2.47
C LEU A 1042 31.78 -6.82 3.69
N SER A 1043 32.57 -6.56 4.73
CA SER A 1043 32.16 -5.73 5.87
C SER A 1043 33.23 -4.72 6.30
N ALA A 1044 32.79 -3.61 6.87
CA ALA A 1044 33.61 -2.55 7.44
C ALA A 1044 32.83 -1.81 8.53
N PHE A 1045 33.52 -1.11 9.44
CA PHE A 1045 32.87 -0.34 10.50
C PHE A 1045 32.86 1.17 10.20
N TYR A 1046 31.81 1.86 10.64
CA TYR A 1046 31.62 3.32 10.57
C TYR A 1046 31.39 3.94 11.95
#